data_AF-A0A7S0DKY3-F1
#
_entry.id   AF-A0A7S0DKY3-F1
#
_cell.length_a   1.000
_cell.length_b   1.000
_cell.length_c   1.000
_cell.angle_alpha   90.00
_cell.angle_beta   90.00
_cell.angle_gamma   90.00
#
_symmetry.space_group_name_H-M   'P 1'
#
loop_
_entity.id
_entity.type
_entity.pdbx_description
1 polymer ?
#
loop_
_entity_poly.entity_id
_entity_poly.type
_entity_poly.pdbx_seq_one_letter_code
_entity_poly.pdbx_strand_id
1 'polypeptide(L)'
;GVGLSRGTPPESAEVVSSDRLNTISDEPVRISRAQSLPVDFRGVPSHQNARVIVVAGSLPVIVDFTRKSLVFSEGGVNRALRTLKGVILVGYVAAPLSEQTWLREELNKYGWHPVFLPKEDADVFFQDFSNNLLYSVFHYMPLPMTRTDNMQDAFKCYQRANEIISSVVLRVWEPGDLVWVHDYHLLLLPDMLRKVKPTMRIGYFLHIPFPSSEIYRTLPNRSELLNGVLGADLIGLQIHEYARHFESACVRVLGVHANFGQVVRGKDHCSVITCPIGIEPTRFEEAVESKQVKEIVAKLETDFKGRKVLLGFDRFDHVKGIPHKLYALERFLKDHPEWIGRVVLLQVASAWNKKAPKSEEYKALVRQVHEIVGRINGRFGTLSSMPIHYLQQSVSFEQLVALYRVADALVISSIRDGMNLVAHEYVTCQKGKHGVLILSEFTGASKSLGAGSLQVNPWNVESFGSTLRYALEMPAVERERLHKYAYRYVQTHTTSNWARTFLSTLRNLQPNHDERYSPNMKAPVNLDIKAVAEAFRQAKKRVVITGLGGTLTPSGMGTDTLRMPTRNLRRTPSIQAKLHNVSAKVKSYIETLAQDPNTIVVVISNATREELLNIFGDSDVWLAPENGFFLRRGKDDVHWHVMFDSIDLSWKERVKKVFQYFTERTPQTFMSEHETSCAWHYHDAQRGFADKQANDLMIHLRGGILSNTSTEIQDTSSVIQIRPAGLSKGASILKILHHYHKWRSSRRDLLDGTRGGETSSTQARYGLEKDPVDFVLCIGNITKLDEDLFDLCNELKYKPLRQVYNKRKKQKKMRSAPTPYSTTSYNHDASSNAATTSDTRSNISGNSDNGKGAEGKVEGMVEISKSIPTPHVAFEKFSQIPHDIPTPSALCPLPTRPTPLLSPSSSPSPPIGA
;
A
#
# COMPACT_ATOMS: atom_id res chain seq x y z
N GLY A 1 45.14 1.72 56.55
CA GLY A 1 46.51 1.17 56.51
C GLY A 1 46.58 0.13 55.43
N VAL A 2 47.50 0.36 54.47
CA VAL A 2 48.20 -0.61 53.57
C VAL A 2 47.31 -1.53 52.70
N GLY A 3 47.40 -1.55 51.36
CA GLY A 3 48.36 -0.97 50.43
C GLY A 3 47.96 -1.22 48.97
N LEU A 4 48.57 -0.43 48.09
CA LEU A 4 48.47 -0.43 46.63
C LEU A 4 49.18 -1.64 45.99
N SER A 5 48.66 -2.13 44.86
CA SER A 5 49.50 -2.61 43.76
C SER A 5 48.87 -2.31 42.40
N ARG A 6 49.73 -1.81 41.49
CA ARG A 6 49.46 -1.43 40.10
C ARG A 6 49.46 -2.68 39.19
N GLY A 7 48.66 -2.64 38.13
CA GLY A 7 48.77 -3.55 36.98
C GLY A 7 48.07 -2.96 35.75
N THR A 8 48.82 -2.88 34.64
CA THR A 8 48.60 -2.23 33.34
C THR A 8 47.40 -2.73 32.50
N PRO A 9 46.96 -1.96 31.47
CA PRO A 9 45.85 -2.32 30.59
C PRO A 9 46.30 -3.29 29.48
N PRO A 10 45.43 -4.18 28.94
CA PRO A 10 45.72 -4.85 27.69
C PRO A 10 45.06 -4.14 26.50
N GLU A 11 45.90 -3.92 25.51
CA GLU A 11 45.61 -3.54 24.13
C GLU A 11 44.80 -4.60 23.37
N SER A 12 44.31 -4.16 22.22
CA SER A 12 44.01 -4.91 20.99
C SER A 12 42.75 -5.78 20.97
N ALA A 13 41.81 -5.30 20.15
CA ALA A 13 40.69 -6.05 19.61
C ALA A 13 41.21 -7.15 18.68
N GLU A 14 40.97 -8.41 19.05
CA GLU A 14 41.02 -9.53 18.12
C GLU A 14 39.63 -9.78 17.53
N VAL A 15 39.59 -9.76 16.20
CA VAL A 15 38.50 -10.21 15.35
C VAL A 15 38.31 -11.71 15.56
N VAL A 16 37.25 -12.12 16.25
CA VAL A 16 36.87 -13.54 16.33
C VAL A 16 36.11 -13.92 15.07
N SER A 17 36.75 -14.78 14.29
CA SER A 17 36.31 -15.38 13.04
C SER A 17 35.11 -16.33 13.20
N SER A 18 34.42 -16.52 12.08
CA SER A 18 33.14 -17.16 11.86
C SER A 18 33.07 -18.70 11.99
N ASP A 19 33.94 -19.35 12.77
CA ASP A 19 34.14 -20.82 12.65
C ASP A 19 33.73 -21.66 13.89
N ARG A 20 32.63 -21.33 14.57
CA ARG A 20 32.06 -22.20 15.64
C ARG A 20 30.54 -22.38 15.59
N LEU A 21 30.02 -22.75 14.42
CA LEU A 21 28.62 -23.20 14.25
C LEU A 21 28.45 -24.57 13.57
N ASN A 22 29.54 -25.33 13.35
CA ASN A 22 29.48 -26.66 12.72
C ASN A 22 29.91 -27.76 13.68
N THR A 23 29.01 -28.22 14.55
CA THR A 23 29.04 -29.58 15.14
C THR A 23 27.66 -29.94 15.69
N ILE A 24 26.67 -30.12 14.80
CA ILE A 24 25.50 -30.96 15.07
C ILE A 24 25.34 -31.86 13.85
N SER A 25 25.39 -33.16 14.09
CA SER A 25 25.37 -34.29 13.15
C SER A 25 24.60 -34.06 11.84
N ASP A 26 25.33 -34.10 10.73
CA ASP A 26 24.84 -34.30 9.37
C ASP A 26 24.34 -35.73 9.19
N GLU A 27 23.03 -35.94 9.21
CA GLU A 27 22.41 -37.03 8.45
C GLU A 27 21.29 -36.47 7.56
N PRO A 28 21.34 -36.71 6.24
CA PRO A 28 20.25 -36.33 5.35
C PRO A 28 19.10 -37.34 5.51
N VAL A 29 18.11 -37.02 6.35
CA VAL A 29 16.88 -37.79 6.42
C VAL A 29 16.12 -37.62 5.10
N ARG A 30 16.13 -38.67 4.27
CA ARG A 30 15.27 -38.79 3.08
C ARG A 30 13.80 -38.70 3.52
N ILE A 31 13.17 -37.58 3.20
CA ILE A 31 11.73 -37.34 3.36
C ILE A 31 10.98 -38.38 2.49
N SER A 32 10.29 -39.32 3.12
CA SER A 32 9.35 -40.19 2.44
C SER A 32 8.19 -39.32 1.90
N ARG A 33 7.83 -39.53 0.63
CA ARG A 33 6.68 -38.89 -0.03
C ARG A 33 5.42 -39.12 0.83
N ALA A 34 5.07 -38.18 1.69
CA ALA A 34 3.70 -38.05 2.16
C ALA A 34 2.83 -37.84 0.92
N GLN A 35 1.82 -38.69 0.75
CA GLN A 35 0.84 -38.58 -0.32
C GLN A 35 0.17 -37.21 -0.22
N SER A 36 0.70 -36.27 -1.01
CA SER A 36 0.10 -34.96 -1.25
C SER A 36 -1.14 -35.18 -2.10
N LEU A 37 -2.28 -35.33 -1.45
CA LEU A 37 -3.54 -35.03 -2.10
C LEU A 37 -3.71 -33.51 -2.02
N PRO A 38 -3.56 -32.77 -3.14
CA PRO A 38 -3.74 -31.34 -3.15
C PRO A 38 -5.19 -31.02 -2.77
N VAL A 39 -5.42 -29.84 -2.17
CA VAL A 39 -6.70 -29.17 -2.35
C VAL A 39 -6.97 -29.19 -3.85
N ASP A 40 -8.17 -29.61 -4.24
CA ASP A 40 -8.51 -29.68 -5.65
C ASP A 40 -8.48 -28.26 -6.26
N PHE A 41 -7.34 -27.91 -6.84
CA PHE A 41 -7.10 -26.71 -7.61
C PHE A 41 -7.30 -26.98 -9.13
N ARG A 42 -8.04 -28.04 -9.54
CA ARG A 42 -8.23 -28.52 -10.94
C ARG A 42 -8.93 -27.55 -11.92
N GLY A 43 -8.87 -26.24 -11.68
CA GLY A 43 -9.36 -25.20 -12.60
C GLY A 43 -8.27 -24.32 -13.23
N VAL A 44 -6.98 -24.53 -12.92
CA VAL A 44 -5.88 -23.69 -13.43
C VAL A 44 -4.86 -24.56 -14.15
N PRO A 45 -4.46 -24.25 -15.41
CA PRO A 45 -3.56 -25.10 -16.19
C PRO A 45 -2.24 -25.39 -15.47
N SER A 46 -1.90 -26.66 -15.44
CA SER A 46 -0.77 -27.24 -14.73
C SER A 46 0.54 -27.05 -15.48
N HIS A 47 1.40 -26.14 -15.00
CA HIS A 47 2.84 -26.32 -15.05
C HIS A 47 3.42 -25.85 -13.71
N GLN A 48 4.00 -26.80 -12.96
CA GLN A 48 4.65 -26.71 -11.62
C GLN A 48 3.74 -26.74 -10.38
N ASN A 49 3.69 -27.90 -9.72
CA ASN A 49 3.15 -28.12 -8.36
C ASN A 49 4.03 -27.42 -7.31
N ALA A 50 3.92 -26.10 -7.18
CA ALA A 50 4.55 -25.36 -6.09
C ALA A 50 3.91 -25.72 -4.74
N ARG A 51 4.70 -26.16 -3.74
CA ARG A 51 4.19 -26.38 -2.37
C ARG A 51 3.93 -25.02 -1.71
N VAL A 52 3.04 -25.00 -0.73
CA VAL A 52 2.72 -23.80 0.03
C VAL A 52 3.22 -23.96 1.46
N ILE A 53 4.10 -23.05 1.87
CA ILE A 53 4.63 -22.95 3.24
C ILE A 53 3.92 -21.81 3.94
N VAL A 54 3.02 -22.15 4.84
CA VAL A 54 2.30 -21.22 5.70
C VAL A 54 3.14 -20.95 6.94
N VAL A 55 3.39 -19.68 7.26
CA VAL A 55 4.16 -19.27 8.44
C VAL A 55 3.29 -18.40 9.32
N ALA A 56 3.08 -18.82 10.56
CA ALA A 56 2.24 -18.11 11.53
C ALA A 56 2.99 -17.89 12.85
N GLY A 57 2.57 -16.89 13.62
CA GLY A 57 3.18 -16.58 14.92
C GLY A 57 3.23 -17.79 15.85
N SER A 58 2.16 -18.59 15.90
CA SER A 58 2.09 -19.85 16.67
C SER A 58 1.43 -20.95 15.86
N LEU A 59 1.80 -22.21 16.11
CA LEU A 59 1.05 -23.36 15.59
C LEU A 59 -0.35 -23.45 16.25
N PRO A 60 -1.37 -23.94 15.52
CA PRO A 60 -2.74 -24.03 16.01
C PRO A 60 -2.95 -25.25 16.94
N VAL A 61 -2.02 -25.48 17.88
CA VAL A 61 -2.00 -26.63 18.78
C VAL A 61 -1.63 -26.22 20.20
N ILE A 62 -2.30 -26.84 21.16
CA ILE A 62 -1.98 -26.83 22.57
C ILE A 62 -1.51 -28.24 22.92
N VAL A 63 -0.34 -28.36 23.53
CA VAL A 63 0.25 -29.65 23.86
C VAL A 63 -0.02 -29.97 25.33
N ASP A 64 -0.63 -31.12 25.58
CA ASP A 64 -0.69 -31.73 26.92
C ASP A 64 0.50 -32.68 27.06
N PHE A 65 1.57 -32.20 27.71
CA PHE A 65 2.79 -32.98 27.93
C PHE A 65 2.58 -34.14 28.92
N THR A 66 1.58 -34.06 29.81
CA THR A 66 1.30 -35.14 30.77
C THR A 66 0.65 -36.33 30.06
N ARG A 67 -0.27 -36.07 29.13
CA ARG A 67 -0.96 -37.11 28.35
C ARG A 67 -0.33 -37.39 26.99
N LYS A 68 0.75 -36.69 26.64
CA LYS A 68 1.39 -36.69 25.30
C LYS A 68 0.35 -36.57 24.18
N SER A 69 -0.57 -35.62 24.32
CA SER A 69 -1.65 -35.42 23.36
C SER A 69 -1.66 -33.99 22.81
N LEU A 70 -2.17 -33.87 21.58
CA LEU A 70 -2.30 -32.60 20.87
C LEU A 70 -3.77 -32.17 20.89
N VAL A 71 -4.03 -30.98 21.40
CA VAL A 71 -5.35 -30.34 21.39
C VAL A 71 -5.33 -29.19 20.40
N PHE A 72 -6.11 -29.30 19.33
CA PHE A 72 -6.09 -28.30 18.27
C PHE A 72 -6.90 -27.06 18.64
N SER A 73 -6.36 -25.88 18.32
CA SER A 73 -7.05 -24.60 18.53
C SER A 73 -8.23 -24.47 17.58
N GLU A 74 -9.40 -24.13 18.12
CA GLU A 74 -10.65 -23.94 17.37
C GLU A 74 -10.98 -22.47 17.09
N GLY A 75 -10.15 -21.50 17.49
CA GLY A 75 -10.51 -20.07 17.39
C GLY A 75 -9.93 -19.35 16.17
N GLY A 76 -10.73 -18.50 15.53
CA GLY A 76 -10.26 -17.43 14.62
C GLY A 76 -9.39 -17.91 13.46
N VAL A 77 -8.27 -17.21 13.23
CA VAL A 77 -7.31 -17.49 12.14
C VAL A 77 -6.73 -18.91 12.24
N ASN A 78 -6.47 -19.41 13.45
CA ASN A 78 -5.94 -20.76 13.64
C ASN A 78 -6.89 -21.83 13.08
N ARG A 79 -8.21 -21.65 13.23
CA ARG A 79 -9.21 -22.52 12.61
C ARG A 79 -9.10 -22.45 11.08
N ALA A 80 -9.03 -21.25 10.52
CA ALA A 80 -8.91 -21.06 9.07
C ALA A 80 -7.64 -21.72 8.49
N LEU A 81 -6.47 -21.50 9.11
CA LEU A 81 -5.21 -22.10 8.65
C LEU A 81 -5.24 -23.63 8.74
N ARG A 82 -5.88 -24.20 9.77
CA ARG A 82 -6.00 -25.66 9.92
C ARG A 82 -6.90 -26.31 8.88
N THR A 83 -7.84 -25.57 8.28
CA THR A 83 -8.68 -26.09 7.19
C THR A 83 -7.94 -26.21 5.86
N LEU A 84 -6.75 -25.59 5.74
CA LEU A 84 -5.92 -25.71 4.53
C LEU A 84 -5.27 -27.10 4.49
N LYS A 85 -5.62 -27.90 3.48
CA LYS A 85 -5.03 -29.22 3.25
C LYS A 85 -3.79 -29.13 2.37
N GLY A 86 -2.81 -30.01 2.59
CA GLY A 86 -1.62 -30.11 1.73
C GLY A 86 -0.66 -28.93 1.84
N VAL A 87 -0.70 -28.17 2.94
CA VAL A 87 0.24 -27.08 3.23
C VAL A 87 1.25 -27.51 4.27
N ILE A 88 2.46 -26.99 4.15
CA ILE A 88 3.50 -27.07 5.18
C ILE A 88 3.26 -25.93 6.16
N LEU A 89 3.22 -26.19 7.46
CA LEU A 89 2.94 -25.15 8.46
C LEU A 89 4.15 -24.94 9.36
N VAL A 90 4.59 -23.70 9.52
CA VAL A 90 5.71 -23.30 10.40
C VAL A 90 5.20 -22.32 11.45
N GLY A 91 5.54 -22.54 12.72
CA GLY A 91 5.16 -21.60 13.78
C GLY A 91 5.66 -22.00 15.16
N TYR A 92 5.57 -21.06 16.12
CA TYR A 92 5.97 -21.31 17.50
C TYR A 92 5.07 -22.34 18.20
N VAL A 93 5.68 -23.19 19.02
CA VAL A 93 4.98 -23.97 20.04
C VAL A 93 5.81 -24.03 21.32
N ALA A 94 5.16 -23.81 22.47
CA ALA A 94 5.82 -23.88 23.76
C ALA A 94 6.14 -25.34 24.11
N ALA A 95 7.41 -25.67 24.36
CA ALA A 95 7.83 -26.99 24.79
C ALA A 95 9.08 -26.96 25.69
N PRO A 96 9.12 -27.73 26.79
CA PRO A 96 10.35 -27.99 27.53
C PRO A 96 11.41 -28.62 26.64
N LEU A 97 12.69 -28.31 26.88
CA LEU A 97 13.83 -28.82 26.08
C LEU A 97 13.79 -30.36 25.93
N SER A 98 13.44 -31.09 26.99
CA SER A 98 13.35 -32.55 27.00
C SER A 98 12.28 -33.13 26.06
N GLU A 99 11.23 -32.37 25.76
CA GLU A 99 10.08 -32.83 24.96
C GLU A 99 10.13 -32.33 23.50
N GLN A 100 11.10 -31.48 23.15
CA GLN A 100 11.16 -30.86 21.82
C GLN A 100 11.36 -31.88 20.69
N THR A 101 12.14 -32.94 20.93
CA THR A 101 12.39 -34.00 19.94
C THR A 101 11.11 -34.77 19.63
N TRP A 102 10.43 -35.27 20.66
CA TRP A 102 9.14 -35.96 20.52
C TRP A 102 8.11 -35.07 19.81
N LEU A 103 7.97 -33.82 20.25
CA LEU A 103 6.98 -32.93 19.66
C LEU A 103 7.28 -32.60 18.19
N ARG A 104 8.56 -32.48 17.81
CA ARG A 104 8.97 -32.30 16.42
C ARG A 104 8.59 -33.51 15.57
N GLU A 105 8.86 -34.72 16.03
CA GLU A 105 8.48 -35.94 15.33
C GLU A 105 6.95 -36.06 15.17
N GLU A 106 6.19 -35.75 16.23
CA GLU A 106 4.74 -35.84 16.22
C GLU A 106 4.10 -34.82 15.27
N LEU A 107 4.58 -33.57 15.28
CA LEU A 107 4.06 -32.51 14.41
C LEU A 107 4.47 -32.68 12.94
N ASN A 108 5.66 -33.22 12.69
CA ASN A 108 6.13 -33.52 11.33
C ASN A 108 5.20 -34.50 10.59
N LYS A 109 4.50 -35.40 11.31
CA LYS A 109 3.49 -36.30 10.71
C LYS A 109 2.36 -35.54 10.00
N TYR A 110 2.09 -34.30 10.41
CA TYR A 110 1.09 -33.41 9.82
C TYR A 110 1.69 -32.42 8.81
N GLY A 111 3.01 -32.48 8.54
CA GLY A 111 3.73 -31.46 7.79
C GLY A 111 3.89 -30.14 8.55
N TRP A 112 3.83 -30.18 9.89
CA TRP A 112 3.95 -29.01 10.76
C TRP A 112 5.34 -28.97 11.40
N HIS A 113 6.07 -27.89 11.18
CA HIS A 113 7.42 -27.69 11.66
C HIS A 113 7.42 -26.72 12.84
N PRO A 114 7.64 -27.20 14.08
CA PRO A 114 7.65 -26.36 15.26
C PRO A 114 8.89 -25.47 15.33
N VAL A 115 8.66 -24.23 15.77
CA VAL A 115 9.70 -23.29 16.19
C VAL A 115 9.73 -23.26 17.70
N PHE A 116 10.91 -23.43 18.28
CA PHE A 116 11.13 -23.32 19.71
C PHE A 116 11.88 -22.03 20.01
N LEU A 117 11.34 -21.25 20.94
CA LEU A 117 11.97 -20.02 21.46
C LEU A 117 12.29 -20.24 22.94
N PRO A 118 13.37 -19.63 23.46
CA PRO A 118 13.57 -19.52 24.91
C PRO A 118 12.33 -18.91 25.56
N LYS A 119 11.99 -19.35 26.77
CA LYS A 119 10.73 -18.96 27.42
C LYS A 119 10.65 -17.45 27.63
N GLU A 120 11.75 -16.86 28.07
CA GLU A 120 11.90 -15.42 28.31
C GLU A 120 11.70 -14.63 27.01
N ASP A 121 12.31 -15.11 25.92
CA ASP A 121 12.15 -14.49 24.59
C ASP A 121 10.73 -14.65 24.06
N ALA A 122 10.09 -15.81 24.26
CA ALA A 122 8.70 -16.02 23.85
C ALA A 122 7.74 -15.08 24.59
N ASP A 123 7.94 -14.90 25.90
CA ASP A 123 7.12 -14.01 26.71
C ASP A 123 7.25 -12.55 26.24
N VAL A 124 8.48 -12.06 26.00
CA VAL A 124 8.72 -10.70 25.49
C VAL A 124 8.20 -10.52 24.05
N PHE A 125 8.42 -11.51 23.18
CA PHE A 125 7.97 -11.49 21.79
C PHE A 125 6.44 -11.38 21.69
N PHE A 126 5.70 -12.25 22.39
CA PHE A 126 4.24 -12.27 22.31
C PHE A 126 3.60 -11.19 23.18
N GLN A 127 4.02 -11.04 24.44
CA GLN A 127 3.33 -10.13 25.36
C GLN A 127 3.79 -8.69 25.16
N ASP A 128 5.08 -8.41 25.26
CA ASP A 128 5.56 -7.03 25.34
C ASP A 128 5.57 -6.34 23.98
N PHE A 129 6.16 -6.95 22.95
CA PHE A 129 6.23 -6.31 21.64
C PHE A 129 4.96 -6.53 20.82
N SER A 130 4.49 -7.78 20.68
CA SER A 130 3.35 -8.06 19.81
C SER A 130 2.02 -7.59 20.40
N ASN A 131 1.65 -8.03 21.60
CA ASN A 131 0.32 -7.72 22.16
C ASN A 131 0.25 -6.35 22.86
N ASN A 132 1.28 -5.93 23.59
CA ASN A 132 1.21 -4.65 24.31
C ASN A 132 1.52 -3.45 23.40
N LEU A 133 2.44 -3.57 22.44
CA LEU A 133 2.81 -2.48 21.52
C LEU A 133 2.06 -2.57 20.19
N LEU A 134 2.32 -3.58 19.35
CA LEU A 134 1.78 -3.63 17.99
C LEU A 134 0.26 -3.74 17.98
N TYR A 135 -0.31 -4.69 18.72
CA TYR A 135 -1.75 -4.91 18.76
C TYR A 135 -2.49 -3.65 19.24
N SER A 136 -2.01 -2.99 20.30
CA SER A 136 -2.58 -1.74 20.80
C SER A 136 -2.61 -0.66 19.71
N VAL A 137 -1.47 -0.34 19.10
CA VAL A 137 -1.39 0.72 18.07
C VAL A 137 -2.27 0.39 16.85
N PHE A 138 -2.24 -0.87 16.40
CA PHE A 138 -3.02 -1.30 15.25
C PHE A 138 -4.53 -1.24 15.50
N HIS A 139 -4.96 -1.31 16.77
CA HIS A 139 -6.35 -1.14 17.20
C HIS A 139 -6.68 0.27 17.73
N TYR A 140 -5.82 1.27 17.50
CA TYR A 140 -5.99 2.67 17.94
C TYR A 140 -6.04 2.85 19.45
N MET A 141 -5.38 1.97 20.18
CA MET A 141 -5.27 2.07 21.63
C MET A 141 -4.03 2.87 22.00
N PRO A 142 -4.12 3.78 22.99
CA PRO A 142 -2.99 4.55 23.45
C PRO A 142 -1.86 3.64 23.92
N LEU A 143 -0.62 4.01 23.59
CA LEU A 143 0.54 3.35 24.15
C LEU A 143 0.61 3.61 25.67
N PRO A 144 0.78 2.57 26.51
CA PRO A 144 0.92 2.77 27.94
C PRO A 144 2.20 3.56 28.24
N MET A 145 2.05 4.72 28.90
CA MET A 145 3.17 5.64 29.23
C MET A 145 4.23 5.02 30.14
N THR A 146 3.92 3.95 30.86
CA THR A 146 4.76 3.35 31.91
C THR A 146 5.77 2.32 31.40
N ARG A 147 5.90 2.11 30.08
CA ARG A 147 6.69 1.00 29.50
C ARG A 147 7.70 1.41 28.43
N THR A 148 8.15 2.67 28.40
CA THR A 148 9.10 3.16 27.40
C THR A 148 10.52 2.60 27.56
N ASP A 149 10.91 2.24 28.78
CA ASP A 149 12.33 2.05 29.14
C ASP A 149 12.95 0.79 28.52
N ASN A 150 12.15 -0.25 28.26
CA ASN A 150 12.61 -1.53 27.70
C ASN A 150 12.16 -1.79 26.26
N MET A 151 11.57 -0.80 25.59
CA MET A 151 10.92 -1.00 24.29
C MET A 151 11.92 -1.39 23.18
N GLN A 152 13.15 -0.86 23.23
CA GLN A 152 14.18 -1.21 22.26
C GLN A 152 14.69 -2.65 22.46
N ASP A 153 14.77 -3.13 23.70
CA ASP A 153 15.16 -4.53 23.97
C ASP A 153 14.04 -5.50 23.61
N ALA A 154 12.77 -5.10 23.81
CA ALA A 154 11.62 -5.83 23.28
C ALA A 154 11.66 -5.92 21.74
N PHE A 155 12.05 -4.84 21.05
CA PHE A 155 12.24 -4.88 19.59
C PHE A 155 13.37 -5.82 19.16
N LYS A 156 14.51 -5.80 19.86
CA LYS A 156 15.62 -6.75 19.59
C LYS A 156 15.17 -8.20 19.78
N CYS A 157 14.40 -8.48 20.83
CA CYS A 157 13.82 -9.80 21.05
C CYS A 157 12.86 -10.19 19.90
N TYR A 158 12.03 -9.25 19.44
CA TYR A 158 11.15 -9.44 18.29
C TYR A 158 11.92 -9.73 16.99
N GLN A 159 13.06 -9.06 16.76
CA GLN A 159 13.98 -9.36 15.66
C GLN A 159 14.55 -10.78 15.78
N ARG A 160 15.13 -11.14 16.93
CA ARG A 160 15.68 -12.48 17.18
C ARG A 160 14.66 -13.60 16.96
N ALA A 161 13.43 -13.42 17.44
CA ALA A 161 12.36 -14.38 17.24
C ALA A 161 12.03 -14.56 15.74
N ASN A 162 11.96 -13.47 14.98
CA ASN A 162 11.76 -13.52 13.52
C ASN A 162 12.95 -14.18 12.80
N GLU A 163 14.19 -13.98 13.27
CA GLU A 163 15.39 -14.63 12.72
C GLU A 163 15.37 -16.15 12.96
N ILE A 164 15.03 -16.59 14.17
CA ILE A 164 14.89 -18.03 14.49
C ILE A 164 13.81 -18.66 13.61
N ILE A 165 12.66 -18.00 13.45
CA ILE A 165 11.60 -18.46 12.55
C ILE A 165 12.09 -18.51 11.11
N SER A 166 12.81 -17.49 10.63
CA SER A 166 13.37 -17.49 9.27
C SER A 166 14.31 -18.66 9.02
N SER A 167 15.12 -19.05 10.02
CA SER A 167 16.04 -20.19 9.90
C SER A 167 15.27 -21.51 9.67
N VAL A 168 14.11 -21.66 10.32
CA VAL A 168 13.26 -22.84 10.15
C VAL A 168 12.60 -22.82 8.77
N VAL A 169 12.07 -21.68 8.34
CA VAL A 169 11.48 -21.54 6.99
C VAL A 169 12.50 -21.86 5.90
N LEU A 170 13.72 -21.32 6.02
CA LEU A 170 14.80 -21.54 5.05
C LEU A 170 15.26 -23.00 4.95
N ARG A 171 15.16 -23.78 6.04
CA ARG A 171 15.46 -25.23 6.03
C ARG A 171 14.41 -26.06 5.31
N VAL A 172 13.15 -25.61 5.31
CA VAL A 172 12.03 -26.35 4.72
C VAL A 172 11.75 -25.91 3.28
N TRP A 173 12.13 -24.69 2.93
CA TRP A 173 11.88 -24.10 1.61
C TRP A 173 12.70 -24.75 0.50
N GLU A 174 12.04 -25.05 -0.63
CA GLU A 174 12.65 -25.49 -1.88
C GLU A 174 12.34 -24.49 -3.02
N PRO A 175 13.20 -24.39 -4.05
CA PRO A 175 12.95 -23.55 -5.22
C PRO A 175 11.58 -23.86 -5.87
N GLY A 176 10.76 -22.82 -6.03
CA GLY A 176 9.41 -22.93 -6.57
C GLY A 176 8.31 -22.90 -5.51
N ASP A 177 8.62 -23.10 -4.24
CA ASP A 177 7.63 -23.00 -3.15
C ASP A 177 7.09 -21.57 -2.99
N LEU A 178 5.82 -21.48 -2.61
CA LEU A 178 5.16 -20.25 -2.19
C LEU A 178 5.21 -20.13 -0.67
N VAL A 179 5.81 -19.06 -0.16
CA VAL A 179 5.83 -18.76 1.28
C VAL A 179 4.71 -17.78 1.59
N TRP A 180 3.85 -18.11 2.54
CA TRP A 180 2.73 -17.29 2.97
C TRP A 180 2.84 -16.97 4.46
N VAL A 181 3.25 -15.74 4.76
CA VAL A 181 3.48 -15.24 6.12
C VAL A 181 2.21 -14.58 6.66
N HIS A 182 1.86 -14.87 7.91
CA HIS A 182 0.65 -14.38 8.55
C HIS A 182 0.92 -13.53 9.80
N ASP A 183 0.23 -12.38 9.80
CA ASP A 183 -0.08 -11.52 10.93
C ASP A 183 1.07 -10.69 11.53
N TYR A 184 0.70 -9.82 12.48
CA TYR A 184 1.55 -8.79 13.07
C TYR A 184 2.74 -9.33 13.89
N HIS A 185 2.76 -10.61 14.24
CA HIS A 185 3.89 -11.25 14.90
C HIS A 185 5.13 -11.37 13.98
N LEU A 186 4.91 -11.33 12.66
CA LEU A 186 5.92 -11.65 11.65
C LEU A 186 6.13 -10.52 10.64
N LEU A 187 6.05 -9.26 11.08
CA LEU A 187 6.19 -8.09 10.20
C LEU A 187 7.59 -8.01 9.56
N LEU A 188 8.64 -8.53 10.22
CA LEU A 188 10.03 -8.47 9.74
C LEU A 188 10.41 -9.65 8.85
N LEU A 189 9.70 -10.77 8.98
CA LEU A 189 10.04 -12.03 8.34
C LEU A 189 10.16 -11.95 6.80
N PRO A 190 9.27 -11.25 6.05
CA PRO A 190 9.36 -11.22 4.60
C PRO A 190 10.70 -10.65 4.09
N ASP A 191 11.17 -9.53 4.64
CA ASP A 191 12.44 -8.91 4.26
C ASP A 191 13.65 -9.76 4.68
N MET A 192 13.60 -10.40 5.86
CA MET A 192 14.65 -11.34 6.30
C MET A 192 14.81 -12.51 5.34
N LEU A 193 13.70 -13.13 4.91
CA LEU A 193 13.70 -14.21 3.93
C LEU A 193 14.20 -13.74 2.56
N ARG A 194 13.74 -12.57 2.11
CA ARG A 194 14.13 -11.97 0.83
C ARG A 194 15.64 -11.73 0.74
N LYS A 195 16.26 -11.23 1.81
CA LYS A 195 17.70 -10.97 1.88
C LYS A 195 18.54 -12.23 1.67
N VAL A 196 18.09 -13.37 2.22
CA VAL A 196 18.80 -14.65 2.08
C VAL A 196 18.47 -15.33 0.75
N LYS A 197 17.19 -15.29 0.33
CA LYS A 197 16.70 -15.89 -0.91
C LYS A 197 15.93 -14.87 -1.74
N PRO A 198 16.61 -14.08 -2.57
CA PRO A 198 15.98 -13.07 -3.41
C PRO A 198 14.95 -13.63 -4.39
N THR A 199 15.04 -14.92 -4.73
CA THR A 199 14.13 -15.61 -5.65
C THR A 199 12.85 -16.17 -5.05
N MET A 200 12.73 -16.17 -3.73
CA MET A 200 11.58 -16.71 -2.99
C MET A 200 10.28 -15.98 -3.36
N ARG A 201 9.16 -16.68 -3.53
CA ARG A 201 7.85 -16.03 -3.71
C ARG A 201 7.20 -15.88 -2.35
N ILE A 202 7.02 -14.64 -1.89
CA ILE A 202 6.59 -14.34 -0.53
C ILE A 202 5.28 -13.56 -0.57
N GLY A 203 4.22 -14.11 0.02
CA GLY A 203 3.01 -13.39 0.35
C GLY A 203 2.95 -13.08 1.84
N TYR A 204 2.44 -11.90 2.21
CA TYR A 204 2.17 -11.51 3.58
C TYR A 204 0.68 -11.18 3.73
N PHE A 205 0.03 -11.65 4.80
CA PHE A 205 -1.36 -11.32 5.08
C PHE A 205 -1.54 -10.85 6.53
N LEU A 206 -2.07 -9.64 6.71
CA LEU A 206 -2.36 -9.07 8.03
C LEU A 206 -3.82 -9.30 8.41
N HIS A 207 -4.06 -9.96 9.55
CA HIS A 207 -5.41 -10.33 9.97
C HIS A 207 -6.08 -9.27 10.84
N ILE A 208 -5.29 -8.52 11.61
CA ILE A 208 -5.75 -7.38 12.41
C ILE A 208 -5.90 -6.11 11.54
N PRO A 209 -6.52 -5.02 12.05
CA PRO A 209 -6.60 -3.75 11.33
C PRO A 209 -5.22 -3.18 11.02
N PHE A 210 -5.09 -2.42 9.93
CA PHE A 210 -3.93 -1.56 9.73
C PHE A 210 -4.27 -0.11 10.10
N PRO A 211 -3.48 0.53 10.98
CA PRO A 211 -3.81 1.86 11.50
C PRO A 211 -3.51 2.98 10.50
N SER A 212 -4.18 4.13 10.62
CA SER A 212 -3.86 5.32 9.83
C SER A 212 -2.40 5.73 10.00
N SER A 213 -1.86 6.46 9.03
CA SER A 213 -0.47 6.93 9.06
C SER A 213 -0.16 7.86 10.24
N GLU A 214 -1.16 8.46 10.88
CA GLU A 214 -0.99 9.28 12.09
C GLU A 214 -0.71 8.41 13.31
N ILE A 215 -1.54 7.38 13.50
CA ILE A 215 -1.38 6.42 14.59
C ILE A 215 -0.15 5.54 14.37
N TYR A 216 0.09 5.07 13.13
CA TYR A 216 1.25 4.23 12.82
C TYR A 216 2.58 4.94 13.14
N ARG A 217 2.68 6.25 12.94
CA ARG A 217 3.89 7.03 13.21
C ARG A 217 4.27 7.10 14.68
N THR A 218 3.36 6.75 15.60
CA THR A 218 3.65 6.65 17.03
C THR A 218 4.60 5.48 17.33
N LEU A 219 4.71 4.49 16.44
CA LEU A 219 5.66 3.39 16.59
C LEU A 219 7.10 3.90 16.47
N PRO A 220 7.99 3.52 17.41
CA PRO A 220 9.41 3.87 17.33
C PRO A 220 10.09 3.23 16.12
N ASN A 221 9.94 1.90 15.96
CA ASN A 221 10.56 1.10 14.89
C ASN A 221 9.70 1.03 13.62
N ARG A 222 8.94 2.09 13.33
CA ARG A 222 7.97 2.17 12.23
C ARG A 222 8.59 1.90 10.85
N SER A 223 9.83 2.35 10.64
CA SER A 223 10.50 2.23 9.34
C SER A 223 10.95 0.79 9.12
N GLU A 224 11.49 0.15 10.15
CA GLU A 224 11.94 -1.24 10.13
C GLU A 224 10.76 -2.20 9.90
N LEU A 225 9.63 -1.95 10.58
CA LEU A 225 8.43 -2.77 10.43
C LEU A 225 7.82 -2.67 9.02
N LEU A 226 7.70 -1.46 8.44
CA LEU A 226 7.23 -1.31 7.05
C LEU A 226 8.20 -1.95 6.05
N ASN A 227 9.51 -1.75 6.22
CA ASN A 227 10.50 -2.38 5.35
C ASN A 227 10.45 -3.90 5.44
N GLY A 228 10.21 -4.45 6.63
CA GLY A 228 9.98 -5.86 6.87
C GLY A 228 8.86 -6.42 5.99
N VAL A 229 7.70 -5.78 6.00
CA VAL A 229 6.53 -6.22 5.24
C VAL A 229 6.74 -6.04 3.73
N LEU A 230 7.42 -4.97 3.31
CA LEU A 230 7.74 -4.70 1.90
C LEU A 230 8.73 -5.70 1.28
N GLY A 231 9.28 -6.65 2.05
CA GLY A 231 10.00 -7.80 1.50
C GLY A 231 9.11 -8.83 0.79
N ALA A 232 7.79 -8.75 0.97
CA ALA A 232 6.80 -9.59 0.30
C ALA A 232 6.55 -9.14 -1.16
N ASP A 233 6.22 -10.08 -2.04
CA ASP A 233 5.73 -9.80 -3.40
C ASP A 233 4.25 -9.36 -3.39
N LEU A 234 3.47 -9.92 -2.47
CA LEU A 234 2.04 -9.66 -2.31
C LEU A 234 1.70 -9.41 -0.84
N ILE A 235 1.01 -8.31 -0.55
CA ILE A 235 0.47 -7.97 0.77
C ILE A 235 -1.05 -8.03 0.69
N GLY A 236 -1.66 -8.82 1.56
CA GLY A 236 -3.10 -8.94 1.72
C GLY A 236 -3.61 -8.28 3.00
N LEU A 237 -4.68 -7.52 2.86
CA LEU A 237 -5.38 -6.84 3.95
C LEU A 237 -6.87 -7.17 3.91
N GLN A 238 -7.53 -7.06 5.06
CA GLN A 238 -8.95 -7.45 5.20
C GLN A 238 -9.91 -6.59 4.38
N ILE A 239 -9.73 -5.27 4.42
CA ILE A 239 -10.61 -4.29 3.77
C ILE A 239 -9.80 -3.17 3.10
N HIS A 240 -10.45 -2.46 2.17
CA HIS A 240 -9.81 -1.39 1.40
C HIS A 240 -9.31 -0.22 2.24
N GLU A 241 -9.97 0.10 3.36
CA GLU A 241 -9.50 1.13 4.28
C GLU A 241 -8.09 0.83 4.81
N TYR A 242 -7.83 -0.41 5.23
CA TYR A 242 -6.54 -0.83 5.76
C TYR A 242 -5.46 -0.84 4.66
N ALA A 243 -5.81 -1.20 3.42
CA ALA A 243 -4.91 -1.09 2.27
C ALA A 243 -4.46 0.35 2.01
N ARG A 244 -5.41 1.31 1.98
CA ARG A 244 -5.07 2.73 1.82
C ARG A 244 -4.23 3.26 2.98
N HIS A 245 -4.51 2.83 4.20
CA HIS A 245 -3.71 3.23 5.36
C HIS A 245 -2.27 2.68 5.27
N PHE A 246 -2.09 1.44 4.83
CA PHE A 246 -0.79 0.84 4.59
C PHE A 246 -0.01 1.61 3.52
N GLU A 247 -0.62 1.84 2.36
CA GLU A 247 -0.02 2.64 1.27
C GLU A 247 0.36 4.04 1.76
N SER A 248 -0.53 4.72 2.48
CA SER A 248 -0.26 6.04 3.05
C SER A 248 0.87 6.02 4.07
N ALA A 249 0.98 4.97 4.90
CA ALA A 249 2.07 4.81 5.85
C ALA A 249 3.40 4.59 5.13
N CYS A 250 3.43 3.76 4.08
CA CYS A 250 4.61 3.59 3.22
C CYS A 250 5.08 4.93 2.64
N VAL A 251 4.18 5.71 2.01
CA VAL A 251 4.55 7.01 1.43
C VAL A 251 5.06 7.98 2.50
N ARG A 252 4.34 8.14 3.61
CA ARG A 252 4.67 9.16 4.63
C ARG A 252 5.87 8.80 5.51
N VAL A 253 6.10 7.52 5.77
CA VAL A 253 7.18 7.06 6.68
C VAL A 253 8.45 6.75 5.91
N LEU A 254 8.34 6.10 4.75
CA LEU A 254 9.50 5.67 3.97
C LEU A 254 9.81 6.56 2.76
N GLY A 255 8.90 7.47 2.36
CA GLY A 255 9.06 8.26 1.14
C GLY A 255 8.98 7.43 -0.15
N VAL A 256 8.44 6.20 -0.08
CA VAL A 256 8.30 5.33 -1.25
C VAL A 256 7.09 5.72 -2.09
N HIS A 257 7.13 5.38 -3.38
CA HIS A 257 5.98 5.62 -4.25
C HIS A 257 4.92 4.53 -4.05
N ALA A 258 3.67 4.94 -3.86
CA ALA A 258 2.52 4.04 -3.90
C ALA A 258 1.56 4.50 -5.00
N ASN A 259 1.14 3.57 -5.86
CA ASN A 259 0.14 3.77 -6.89
C ASN A 259 -0.90 2.65 -6.79
N PHE A 260 -2.12 2.98 -6.38
CA PHE A 260 -3.34 2.15 -6.40
C PHE A 260 -3.10 0.62 -6.39
N GLY A 261 -2.76 0.05 -5.23
CA GLY A 261 -2.53 -1.39 -5.10
C GLY A 261 -1.09 -1.83 -5.39
N GLN A 262 -0.14 -0.91 -5.54
CA GLN A 262 1.28 -1.23 -5.69
C GLN A 262 2.15 -0.23 -4.93
N VAL A 263 3.12 -0.73 -4.17
CA VAL A 263 4.16 0.05 -3.51
C VAL A 263 5.50 -0.26 -4.15
N VAL A 264 6.23 0.78 -4.54
CA VAL A 264 7.50 0.70 -5.29
C VAL A 264 8.65 1.18 -4.41
N ARG A 265 9.60 0.28 -4.12
CA ARG A 265 10.81 0.54 -3.32
C ARG A 265 12.05 0.26 -4.16
N GLY A 266 12.64 1.28 -4.75
CA GLY A 266 13.78 1.11 -5.66
C GLY A 266 13.38 0.32 -6.91
N LYS A 267 13.97 -0.86 -7.11
CA LYS A 267 13.59 -1.81 -8.18
C LYS A 267 12.52 -2.83 -7.74
N ASP A 268 12.20 -2.87 -6.44
CA ASP A 268 11.23 -3.80 -5.91
C ASP A 268 9.82 -3.23 -6.07
N HIS A 269 8.91 -4.09 -6.52
CA HIS A 269 7.48 -3.79 -6.56
C HIS A 269 6.76 -4.78 -5.65
N CYS A 270 5.97 -4.24 -4.73
CA CYS A 270 5.11 -5.00 -3.85
C CYS A 270 3.66 -4.72 -4.22
N SER A 271 2.89 -5.76 -4.51
CA SER A 271 1.46 -5.63 -4.81
C SER A 271 0.65 -5.65 -3.51
N VAL A 272 -0.35 -4.78 -3.38
CA VAL A 272 -1.24 -4.69 -2.22
C VAL A 272 -2.66 -5.01 -2.66
N ILE A 273 -3.28 -5.99 -2.02
CA ILE A 273 -4.64 -6.44 -2.33
C ILE A 273 -5.52 -6.47 -1.09
N THR A 274 -6.82 -6.36 -1.31
CA THR A 274 -7.84 -6.60 -0.29
C THR A 274 -8.46 -7.97 -0.50
N CYS A 275 -8.37 -8.83 0.50
CA CYS A 275 -8.89 -10.19 0.42
C CYS A 275 -9.47 -10.58 1.79
N PRO A 276 -10.75 -10.28 2.05
CA PRO A 276 -11.36 -10.54 3.36
C PRO A 276 -11.39 -12.04 3.67
N ILE A 277 -10.98 -12.42 4.88
CA ILE A 277 -11.03 -13.81 5.33
C ILE A 277 -12.47 -14.24 5.66
N GLY A 278 -12.81 -15.47 5.25
CA GLY A 278 -14.09 -16.10 5.53
C GLY A 278 -14.01 -17.26 6.54
N ILE A 279 -15.09 -18.04 6.62
CA ILE A 279 -15.15 -19.31 7.35
C ILE A 279 -15.44 -20.47 6.38
N GLU A 280 -15.47 -21.70 6.87
CA GLU A 280 -16.01 -22.84 6.13
C GLU A 280 -17.42 -23.17 6.63
N PRO A 281 -18.49 -22.77 5.93
CA PRO A 281 -19.86 -22.81 6.45
C PRO A 281 -20.38 -24.22 6.70
N THR A 282 -20.03 -25.17 5.82
CA THR A 282 -20.53 -26.56 5.86
C THR A 282 -20.34 -27.22 7.22
N ARG A 283 -19.19 -26.99 7.87
CA ARG A 283 -18.90 -27.55 9.20
C ARG A 283 -19.90 -27.08 10.26
N PHE A 284 -20.36 -25.84 10.20
CA PHE A 284 -21.34 -25.31 11.14
C PHE A 284 -22.75 -25.80 10.83
N GLU A 285 -23.10 -25.91 9.55
CA GLU A 285 -24.40 -26.46 9.13
C GLU A 285 -24.56 -27.91 9.57
N GLU A 286 -23.53 -28.74 9.36
CA GLU A 286 -23.51 -30.13 9.84
C GLU A 286 -23.58 -30.21 11.37
N ALA A 287 -22.87 -29.32 12.07
CA ALA A 287 -22.86 -29.28 13.53
C ALA A 287 -24.25 -28.94 14.10
N VAL A 288 -24.98 -27.99 13.49
CA VAL A 288 -26.36 -27.64 13.87
C VAL A 288 -27.28 -28.85 13.78
N GLU A 289 -27.08 -29.72 12.78
CA GLU A 289 -27.91 -30.90 12.57
C GLU A 289 -27.56 -32.10 13.48
N SER A 290 -26.42 -32.03 14.17
CA SER A 290 -25.97 -33.11 15.06
C SER A 290 -26.89 -33.32 16.27
N LYS A 291 -27.02 -34.58 16.70
CA LYS A 291 -27.86 -34.97 17.86
C LYS A 291 -27.45 -34.22 19.13
N GLN A 292 -26.15 -34.15 19.40
CA GLN A 292 -25.60 -33.48 20.59
C GLN A 292 -25.97 -31.99 20.63
N VAL A 293 -25.87 -31.28 19.51
CA VAL A 293 -26.25 -29.86 19.45
C VAL A 293 -27.76 -29.69 19.61
N LYS A 294 -28.58 -30.52 18.95
CA LYS A 294 -30.04 -30.48 19.09
C LYS A 294 -30.51 -30.68 20.53
N GLU A 295 -29.88 -31.59 21.27
CA GLU A 295 -30.16 -31.81 22.71
C GLU A 295 -29.82 -30.58 23.56
N ILE A 296 -28.67 -29.94 23.31
CA ILE A 296 -28.27 -28.72 24.00
C ILE A 296 -29.23 -27.57 23.66
N VAL A 297 -29.60 -27.42 22.38
CA VAL A 297 -30.55 -26.39 21.93
C VAL A 297 -31.91 -26.59 22.60
N ALA A 298 -32.47 -27.80 22.62
CA ALA A 298 -33.76 -28.07 23.25
C ALA A 298 -33.77 -27.73 24.75
N LYS A 299 -32.65 -28.01 25.45
CA LYS A 299 -32.47 -27.61 26.84
C LYS A 299 -32.45 -26.09 27.00
N LEU A 300 -31.65 -25.38 26.21
CA LEU A 300 -31.56 -23.92 26.26
C LEU A 300 -32.88 -23.24 25.88
N GLU A 301 -33.63 -23.78 24.92
CA GLU A 301 -34.96 -23.29 24.55
C GLU A 301 -35.98 -23.49 25.68
N THR A 302 -35.84 -24.56 26.47
CA THR A 302 -36.64 -24.78 27.67
C THR A 302 -36.26 -23.78 28.77
N ASP A 303 -34.96 -23.62 29.03
CA ASP A 303 -34.43 -22.73 30.07
C ASP A 303 -34.80 -21.27 29.79
N PHE A 304 -34.78 -20.83 28.53
CA PHE A 304 -35.09 -19.45 28.11
C PHE A 304 -36.49 -19.29 27.50
N LYS A 305 -37.40 -20.24 27.76
CA LYS A 305 -38.77 -20.19 27.23
C LYS A 305 -39.46 -18.87 27.59
N GLY A 306 -40.10 -18.24 26.60
CA GLY A 306 -40.81 -16.97 26.76
C GLY A 306 -39.90 -15.74 26.85
N ARG A 307 -38.59 -15.90 26.68
CA ARG A 307 -37.62 -14.80 26.68
C ARG A 307 -36.87 -14.70 25.36
N LYS A 308 -36.47 -13.48 25.00
CA LYS A 308 -35.59 -13.20 23.86
C LYS A 308 -34.13 -13.29 24.28
N VAL A 309 -33.34 -14.01 23.49
CA VAL A 309 -31.93 -14.30 23.78
C VAL A 309 -31.02 -13.42 22.93
N LEU A 310 -30.34 -12.48 23.56
CA LEU A 310 -29.20 -11.77 22.99
C LEU A 310 -27.93 -12.56 23.30
N LEU A 311 -27.04 -12.70 22.31
CA LEU A 311 -25.76 -13.38 22.49
C LEU A 311 -24.59 -12.41 22.26
N GLY A 312 -23.66 -12.40 23.20
CA GLY A 312 -22.32 -11.85 23.01
C GLY A 312 -21.29 -12.95 23.13
N PHE A 313 -20.48 -13.15 22.09
CA PHE A 313 -19.39 -14.12 22.09
C PHE A 313 -18.10 -13.45 21.66
N ASP A 314 -17.24 -13.16 22.64
CA ASP A 314 -16.06 -12.33 22.43
C ASP A 314 -14.84 -12.91 23.16
N ARG A 315 -13.65 -12.65 22.62
CA ARG A 315 -12.42 -12.77 23.42
C ARG A 315 -12.44 -11.70 24.51
N PHE A 316 -12.01 -12.02 25.73
CA PHE A 316 -11.94 -11.03 26.80
C PHE A 316 -10.79 -10.05 26.53
N ASP A 317 -11.12 -8.93 25.87
CA ASP A 317 -10.18 -7.94 25.35
C ASP A 317 -10.90 -6.58 25.27
N HIS A 318 -10.16 -5.50 25.51
CA HIS A 318 -10.67 -4.13 25.50
C HIS A 318 -11.20 -3.72 24.12
N VAL A 319 -10.60 -4.22 23.03
CA VAL A 319 -11.03 -3.87 21.66
C VAL A 319 -12.39 -4.50 21.30
N LYS A 320 -12.84 -5.52 22.05
CA LYS A 320 -14.13 -6.19 21.80
C LYS A 320 -15.32 -5.40 22.33
N GLY A 321 -15.10 -4.34 23.10
CA GLY A 321 -16.16 -3.43 23.51
C GLY A 321 -17.27 -4.11 24.32
N ILE A 322 -16.92 -5.10 25.16
CA ILE A 322 -17.88 -5.74 26.08
C ILE A 322 -18.55 -4.70 26.99
N PRO A 323 -17.84 -3.71 27.60
CA PRO A 323 -18.49 -2.66 28.38
C PRO A 323 -19.54 -1.87 27.58
N HIS A 324 -19.25 -1.51 26.34
CA HIS A 324 -20.16 -0.75 25.47
C HIS A 324 -21.48 -1.48 25.23
N LYS A 325 -21.41 -2.80 25.00
CA LYS A 325 -22.59 -3.66 24.89
C LYS A 325 -23.43 -3.68 26.16
N LEU A 326 -22.77 -3.76 27.31
CA LEU A 326 -23.44 -3.77 28.61
C LEU A 326 -24.10 -2.42 28.91
N TYR A 327 -23.44 -1.30 28.60
CA TYR A 327 -24.04 0.03 28.73
C TYR A 327 -25.24 0.22 27.79
N ALA A 328 -25.17 -0.27 26.56
CA ALA A 328 -26.30 -0.24 25.63
C ALA A 328 -27.49 -1.06 26.13
N LEU A 329 -27.22 -2.27 26.69
CA LEU A 329 -28.25 -3.09 27.33
C LEU A 329 -28.86 -2.37 28.53
N GLU A 330 -28.05 -1.76 29.38
CA GLU A 330 -28.54 -1.00 30.52
C GLU A 330 -29.45 0.15 30.08
N ARG A 331 -29.01 0.93 29.09
CA ARG A 331 -29.79 2.05 28.56
C ARG A 331 -31.11 1.57 27.97
N PHE A 332 -31.06 0.49 27.18
CA PHE A 332 -32.25 -0.16 26.63
C PHE A 332 -33.26 -0.58 27.72
N LEU A 333 -32.80 -1.25 28.79
CA LEU A 333 -33.67 -1.68 29.89
C LEU A 333 -34.22 -0.52 30.71
N LYS A 334 -33.48 0.59 30.79
CA LYS A 334 -33.94 1.82 31.45
C LYS A 334 -35.04 2.52 30.65
N ASP A 335 -34.85 2.62 29.34
CA ASP A 335 -35.77 3.33 28.44
C ASP A 335 -37.02 2.47 28.12
N HIS A 336 -36.88 1.14 28.21
CA HIS A 336 -37.94 0.18 27.90
C HIS A 336 -38.12 -0.87 29.01
N PRO A 337 -38.70 -0.48 30.17
CA PRO A 337 -38.91 -1.37 31.31
C PRO A 337 -39.77 -2.60 30.98
N GLU A 338 -40.60 -2.55 29.93
CA GLU A 338 -41.44 -3.67 29.48
C GLU A 338 -40.63 -4.90 29.03
N TRP A 339 -39.35 -4.73 28.73
CA TRP A 339 -38.44 -5.82 28.35
C TRP A 339 -37.74 -6.48 29.53
N ILE A 340 -37.83 -5.92 30.74
CA ILE A 340 -37.27 -6.53 31.95
C ILE A 340 -37.93 -7.90 32.18
N GLY A 341 -37.11 -8.93 32.35
CA GLY A 341 -37.56 -10.33 32.48
C GLY A 341 -38.01 -11.00 31.17
N ARG A 342 -38.16 -10.25 30.07
CA ARG A 342 -38.49 -10.77 28.73
C ARG A 342 -37.27 -10.90 27.81
N VAL A 343 -36.15 -10.28 28.16
CA VAL A 343 -34.89 -10.35 27.43
C VAL A 343 -33.77 -10.85 28.34
N VAL A 344 -32.83 -11.58 27.75
CA VAL A 344 -31.63 -12.05 28.43
C VAL A 344 -30.41 -11.90 27.52
N LEU A 345 -29.31 -11.38 28.07
CA LEU A 345 -28.01 -11.35 27.42
C LEU A 345 -27.15 -12.51 27.94
N LEU A 346 -26.79 -13.42 27.04
CA LEU A 346 -25.77 -14.43 27.28
C LEU A 346 -24.44 -13.86 26.80
N GLN A 347 -23.58 -13.41 27.72
CA GLN A 347 -22.24 -12.94 27.36
C GLN A 347 -21.20 -14.00 27.72
N VAL A 348 -20.66 -14.66 26.71
CA VAL A 348 -19.53 -15.58 26.84
C VAL A 348 -18.26 -14.81 26.49
N ALA A 349 -17.35 -14.73 27.44
CA ALA A 349 -16.04 -14.13 27.28
C ALA A 349 -14.97 -15.21 27.33
N SER A 350 -14.45 -15.61 26.15
CA SER A 350 -13.40 -16.62 26.10
C SER A 350 -12.10 -16.03 26.66
N ALA A 351 -11.54 -16.66 27.69
CA ALA A 351 -10.28 -16.23 28.29
C ALA A 351 -9.12 -16.30 27.27
N TRP A 352 -8.30 -15.25 27.24
CA TRP A 352 -7.14 -15.12 26.34
C TRP A 352 -6.09 -16.23 26.54
N ASN A 353 -5.96 -16.74 27.77
CA ASN A 353 -5.15 -17.91 28.12
C ASN A 353 -5.47 -18.32 29.58
N LYS A 354 -5.35 -19.60 29.95
CA LYS A 354 -5.51 -20.03 31.37
C LYS A 354 -4.41 -19.45 32.27
N LYS A 355 -3.27 -19.04 31.68
CA LYS A 355 -2.26 -18.16 32.28
C LYS A 355 -2.63 -16.71 31.97
N ALA A 356 -3.59 -16.14 32.71
CA ALA A 356 -4.11 -14.79 32.45
C ALA A 356 -2.98 -13.75 32.30
N PRO A 357 -3.16 -12.71 31.45
CA PRO A 357 -2.20 -11.60 31.40
C PRO A 357 -2.11 -10.95 32.78
N LYS A 358 -0.88 -10.76 33.29
CA LYS A 358 -0.64 -10.00 34.53
C LYS A 358 -0.80 -8.48 34.34
N SER A 359 -1.13 -8.02 33.13
CA SER A 359 -1.22 -6.60 32.81
C SER A 359 -2.33 -5.94 33.63
N GLU A 360 -2.05 -4.74 34.12
CA GLU A 360 -2.99 -4.02 34.99
C GLU A 360 -4.22 -3.59 34.19
N GLU A 361 -4.05 -3.34 32.89
CA GLU A 361 -5.11 -3.03 31.93
C GLU A 361 -6.14 -4.16 31.81
N TYR A 362 -5.67 -5.42 31.75
CA TYR A 362 -6.57 -6.59 31.72
C TYR A 362 -7.35 -6.70 33.03
N LYS A 363 -6.68 -6.56 34.18
CA LYS A 363 -7.34 -6.61 35.49
C LYS A 363 -8.35 -5.48 35.66
N ALA A 364 -8.03 -4.27 35.21
CA ALA A 364 -8.93 -3.13 35.23
C ALA A 364 -10.20 -3.41 34.40
N LEU A 365 -10.04 -3.98 33.19
CA LEU A 365 -11.18 -4.38 32.36
C LEU A 365 -12.03 -5.46 33.03
N VAL A 366 -11.43 -6.47 33.67
CA VAL A 366 -12.17 -7.49 34.45
C VAL A 366 -12.99 -6.84 35.54
N ARG A 367 -12.39 -5.96 36.35
CA ARG A 367 -13.10 -5.23 37.42
C ARG A 367 -14.27 -4.44 36.84
N GLN A 368 -14.02 -3.67 35.78
CA GLN A 368 -15.03 -2.85 35.13
C GLN A 368 -16.21 -3.70 34.60
N VAL A 369 -15.93 -4.79 33.88
CA VAL A 369 -16.99 -5.66 33.33
C VAL A 369 -17.81 -6.29 34.45
N HIS A 370 -17.15 -6.81 35.49
CA HIS A 370 -17.85 -7.44 36.63
C HIS A 370 -18.70 -6.43 37.40
N GLU A 371 -18.21 -5.21 37.58
CA GLU A 371 -18.96 -4.12 38.21
C GLU A 371 -20.22 -3.78 37.40
N ILE A 372 -20.10 -3.61 36.08
CA ILE A 372 -21.25 -3.32 35.21
C ILE A 372 -22.26 -4.47 35.24
N VAL A 373 -21.79 -5.73 35.13
CA VAL A 373 -22.67 -6.92 35.18
C VAL A 373 -23.41 -6.99 36.52
N GLY A 374 -22.70 -6.83 37.63
CA GLY A 374 -23.29 -6.84 38.97
C GLY A 374 -24.29 -5.71 39.17
N ARG A 375 -23.98 -4.52 38.67
CA ARG A 375 -24.87 -3.35 38.72
C ARG A 375 -26.15 -3.55 37.91
N ILE A 376 -26.07 -4.06 36.69
CA ILE A 376 -27.25 -4.31 35.84
C ILE A 376 -28.10 -5.44 36.43
N ASN A 377 -27.49 -6.57 36.82
CA ASN A 377 -28.21 -7.68 37.41
C ASN A 377 -28.83 -7.32 38.76
N GLY A 378 -28.16 -6.52 39.60
CA GLY A 378 -28.72 -6.04 40.85
C GLY A 378 -29.88 -5.07 40.67
N ARG A 379 -29.86 -4.26 39.61
CA ARG A 379 -30.89 -3.23 39.34
C ARG A 379 -32.12 -3.76 38.61
N PHE A 380 -31.92 -4.63 37.61
CA PHE A 380 -32.99 -5.11 36.72
C PHE A 380 -33.28 -6.61 36.88
N GLY A 381 -32.53 -7.30 37.74
CA GLY A 381 -32.80 -8.70 38.09
C GLY A 381 -34.08 -8.86 38.91
N THR A 382 -34.74 -9.98 38.70
CA THR A 382 -35.88 -10.44 39.49
C THR A 382 -35.55 -11.78 40.14
N LEU A 383 -36.38 -12.25 41.08
CA LEU A 383 -36.20 -13.57 41.69
C LEU A 383 -36.22 -14.72 40.68
N SER A 384 -36.89 -14.51 39.53
CA SER A 384 -37.08 -15.52 38.49
C SER A 384 -36.22 -15.30 37.25
N SER A 385 -35.59 -14.14 37.07
CA SER A 385 -34.82 -13.83 35.85
C SER A 385 -33.67 -12.87 36.11
N MET A 386 -32.51 -13.20 35.54
CA MET A 386 -31.34 -12.32 35.50
C MET A 386 -31.18 -11.77 34.08
N PRO A 387 -31.02 -10.44 33.91
CA PRO A 387 -30.84 -9.82 32.59
C PRO A 387 -29.56 -10.31 31.89
N ILE A 388 -28.51 -10.62 32.64
CA ILE A 388 -27.20 -11.02 32.08
C ILE A 388 -26.73 -12.33 32.70
N HIS A 389 -26.49 -13.33 31.85
CA HIS A 389 -25.66 -14.49 32.19
C HIS A 389 -24.26 -14.28 31.62
N TYR A 390 -23.30 -13.99 32.49
CA TYR A 390 -21.91 -13.74 32.13
C TYR A 390 -21.05 -14.98 32.42
N LEU A 391 -20.34 -15.47 31.41
CA LEU A 391 -19.50 -16.66 31.47
C LEU A 391 -18.08 -16.33 30.99
N GLN A 392 -17.12 -16.27 31.91
CA GLN A 392 -15.71 -16.09 31.56
C GLN A 392 -14.98 -17.45 31.48
N GLN A 393 -15.32 -18.23 30.45
CA GLN A 393 -14.74 -19.55 30.23
C GLN A 393 -14.68 -19.92 28.75
N SER A 394 -13.92 -20.97 28.43
CA SER A 394 -13.99 -21.59 27.11
C SER A 394 -15.24 -22.46 27.01
N VAL A 395 -15.89 -22.48 25.84
CA VAL A 395 -17.02 -23.34 25.53
C VAL A 395 -16.62 -24.35 24.45
N SER A 396 -17.23 -25.54 24.45
CA SER A 396 -17.02 -26.51 23.38
C SER A 396 -17.57 -26.00 22.05
N PHE A 397 -17.16 -26.62 20.95
CA PHE A 397 -17.65 -26.27 19.62
C PHE A 397 -19.18 -26.49 19.52
N GLU A 398 -19.67 -27.59 20.06
CA GLU A 398 -21.10 -27.95 20.07
C GLU A 398 -21.91 -26.97 20.92
N GLN A 399 -21.39 -26.58 22.08
CA GLN A 399 -22.01 -25.55 22.93
C GLN A 399 -22.06 -24.20 22.21
N LEU A 400 -20.99 -23.80 21.51
CA LEU A 400 -20.94 -22.57 20.73
C LEU A 400 -22.00 -22.56 19.62
N VAL A 401 -22.09 -23.64 18.85
CA VAL A 401 -23.09 -23.79 17.78
C VAL A 401 -24.51 -23.76 18.34
N ALA A 402 -24.75 -24.42 19.49
CA ALA A 402 -26.04 -24.38 20.17
C ALA A 402 -26.41 -22.96 20.64
N LEU A 403 -25.45 -22.22 21.19
CA LEU A 403 -25.63 -20.81 21.58
C LEU A 403 -25.97 -19.93 20.36
N TYR A 404 -25.23 -20.09 19.26
CA TYR A 404 -25.55 -19.40 18.02
C TYR A 404 -26.96 -19.73 17.55
N ARG A 405 -27.40 -20.99 17.63
CA ARG A 405 -28.72 -21.42 17.19
C ARG A 405 -29.85 -20.90 18.09
N VAL A 406 -29.67 -20.86 19.41
CA VAL A 406 -30.72 -20.43 20.34
C VAL A 406 -30.91 -18.91 20.34
N ALA A 407 -29.87 -18.13 20.05
CA ALA A 407 -29.94 -16.67 20.10
C ALA A 407 -30.89 -16.05 19.05
N ASP A 408 -31.72 -15.11 19.50
CA ASP A 408 -32.58 -14.26 18.65
C ASP A 408 -31.77 -13.15 17.96
N ALA A 409 -30.73 -12.64 18.63
CA ALA A 409 -29.78 -11.72 18.02
C ALA A 409 -28.35 -11.91 18.54
N LEU A 410 -27.36 -11.80 17.65
CA LEU A 410 -25.94 -11.69 18.03
C LEU A 410 -25.55 -10.22 18.09
N VAL A 411 -24.88 -9.82 19.18
CA VAL A 411 -24.42 -8.46 19.40
C VAL A 411 -22.89 -8.40 19.38
N ILE A 412 -22.34 -7.81 18.32
CA ILE A 412 -20.89 -7.55 18.16
C ILE A 412 -20.64 -6.05 18.32
N SER A 413 -19.97 -5.67 19.41
CA SER A 413 -19.73 -4.28 19.81
C SER A 413 -18.25 -3.89 19.76
N SER A 414 -17.45 -4.58 18.95
CA SER A 414 -16.00 -4.33 18.87
C SER A 414 -15.71 -2.88 18.48
N ILE A 415 -14.82 -2.23 19.22
CA ILE A 415 -14.38 -0.85 19.02
C ILE A 415 -13.52 -0.74 17.76
N ARG A 416 -12.71 -1.78 17.51
CA ARG A 416 -11.94 -1.95 16.28
C ARG A 416 -11.67 -3.44 16.10
N ASP A 417 -11.91 -3.99 14.92
CA ASP A 417 -11.64 -5.40 14.64
C ASP A 417 -11.22 -5.61 13.18
N GLY A 418 -10.28 -6.52 12.94
CA GLY A 418 -9.75 -6.79 11.61
C GLY A 418 -10.82 -7.36 10.67
N MET A 419 -11.58 -8.34 11.15
CA MET A 419 -12.72 -8.93 10.44
C MET A 419 -13.89 -9.20 11.38
N ASN A 420 -13.70 -10.09 12.36
CA ASN A 420 -14.74 -10.71 13.20
C ASN A 420 -15.45 -11.91 12.50
N LEU A 421 -14.89 -13.11 12.72
CA LEU A 421 -15.43 -14.35 12.16
C LEU A 421 -16.68 -14.85 12.90
N VAL A 422 -16.89 -14.47 14.17
CA VAL A 422 -18.10 -14.83 14.94
C VAL A 422 -19.37 -14.40 14.21
N ALA A 423 -19.35 -13.25 13.54
CA ALA A 423 -20.45 -12.79 12.68
C ALA A 423 -20.79 -13.80 11.57
N HIS A 424 -19.78 -14.35 10.91
CA HIS A 424 -19.95 -15.30 9.81
C HIS A 424 -20.47 -16.65 10.33
N GLU A 425 -19.92 -17.09 11.48
CA GLU A 425 -20.32 -18.33 12.15
C GLU A 425 -21.81 -18.28 12.56
N TYR A 426 -22.22 -17.18 13.18
CA TYR A 426 -23.60 -16.97 13.60
C TYR A 426 -24.58 -16.96 12.42
N VAL A 427 -24.29 -16.19 11.37
CA VAL A 427 -25.13 -16.14 10.16
C VAL A 427 -25.34 -17.54 9.57
N THR A 428 -24.29 -18.38 9.60
CA THR A 428 -24.38 -19.76 9.11
C THR A 428 -25.31 -20.61 9.96
N CYS A 429 -25.21 -20.54 11.29
CA CYS A 429 -26.06 -21.30 12.21
C CYS A 429 -27.54 -20.84 12.23
N GLN A 430 -27.83 -19.66 11.66
CA GLN A 430 -29.16 -19.05 11.66
C GLN A 430 -30.05 -19.45 10.48
N LYS A 431 -29.60 -20.37 9.61
CA LYS A 431 -30.40 -20.92 8.51
C LYS A 431 -31.78 -21.39 9.00
N GLY A 432 -32.85 -20.82 8.45
CA GLY A 432 -34.25 -21.11 8.82
C GLY A 432 -34.80 -20.40 10.05
N LYS A 433 -33.96 -19.98 11.02
CA LYS A 433 -34.42 -19.21 12.20
C LYS A 433 -34.33 -17.69 11.98
N HIS A 434 -33.38 -17.25 11.17
CA HIS A 434 -33.20 -15.86 10.75
C HIS A 434 -32.97 -14.89 11.92
N GLY A 435 -32.14 -15.30 12.90
CA GLY A 435 -31.71 -14.42 13.98
C GLY A 435 -30.95 -13.19 13.49
N VAL A 436 -31.08 -12.09 14.23
CA VAL A 436 -30.60 -10.76 13.82
C VAL A 436 -29.12 -10.60 14.14
N LEU A 437 -28.34 -10.10 13.18
CA LEU A 437 -26.95 -9.72 13.41
C LEU A 437 -26.86 -8.22 13.69
N ILE A 438 -26.44 -7.85 14.91
CA ILE A 438 -26.10 -6.47 15.29
C ILE A 438 -24.58 -6.34 15.28
N LEU A 439 -24.06 -5.45 14.45
CA LEU A 439 -22.65 -5.43 14.09
C LEU A 439 -22.08 -4.02 14.19
N SER A 440 -20.99 -3.88 14.95
CA SER A 440 -20.25 -2.63 15.02
C SER A 440 -19.68 -2.23 13.67
N GLU A 441 -19.86 -0.96 13.30
CA GLU A 441 -19.34 -0.39 12.05
C GLU A 441 -17.80 -0.44 11.96
N PHE A 442 -17.12 -0.56 13.11
CA PHE A 442 -15.66 -0.61 13.24
C PHE A 442 -15.05 -2.01 13.09
N THR A 443 -15.84 -2.99 12.64
CA THR A 443 -15.34 -4.34 12.31
C THR A 443 -15.13 -4.50 10.82
N GLY A 444 -14.13 -5.27 10.37
CA GLY A 444 -14.01 -5.58 8.94
C GLY A 444 -15.23 -6.30 8.37
N ALA A 445 -15.93 -7.09 9.18
CA ALA A 445 -17.17 -7.76 8.82
C ALA A 445 -18.29 -6.77 8.50
N SER A 446 -18.28 -5.54 9.01
CA SER A 446 -19.28 -4.52 8.64
C SER A 446 -19.24 -4.19 7.15
N LYS A 447 -18.05 -4.22 6.55
CA LYS A 447 -17.86 -3.97 5.12
C LYS A 447 -18.32 -5.15 4.26
N SER A 448 -18.30 -6.35 4.82
CA SER A 448 -18.69 -7.60 4.15
C SER A 448 -20.17 -7.95 4.34
N LEU A 449 -20.69 -7.80 5.56
CA LEU A 449 -22.02 -8.24 6.00
C LEU A 449 -22.97 -7.07 6.30
N GLY A 450 -22.57 -5.83 6.02
CA GLY A 450 -23.32 -4.62 6.36
C GLY A 450 -24.75 -4.60 5.81
N ALA A 451 -24.96 -5.07 4.58
CA ALA A 451 -26.28 -5.13 3.96
C ALA A 451 -27.24 -6.14 4.63
N GLY A 452 -26.71 -7.10 5.39
CA GLY A 452 -27.48 -8.14 6.09
C GLY A 452 -27.40 -8.03 7.62
N SER A 453 -27.04 -6.86 8.15
CA SER A 453 -26.91 -6.63 9.60
C SER A 453 -27.37 -5.23 10.01
N LEU A 454 -27.71 -5.07 11.29
CA LEU A 454 -27.96 -3.77 11.90
C LEU A 454 -26.62 -3.17 12.35
N GLN A 455 -26.24 -2.05 11.73
CA GLN A 455 -24.99 -1.37 12.03
C GLN A 455 -25.13 -0.51 13.27
N VAL A 456 -24.13 -0.58 14.16
CA VAL A 456 -24.09 0.23 15.39
C VAL A 456 -22.74 0.92 15.54
N ASN A 457 -22.78 2.14 16.07
CA ASN A 457 -21.61 2.76 16.65
C ASN A 457 -21.58 2.42 18.15
N PRO A 458 -20.63 1.58 18.64
CA PRO A 458 -20.57 1.18 20.04
C PRO A 458 -20.41 2.33 21.04
N TRP A 459 -19.94 3.50 20.59
CA TRP A 459 -19.79 4.69 21.42
C TRP A 459 -21.09 5.46 21.62
N ASN A 460 -22.07 5.30 20.74
CA ASN A 460 -23.40 5.91 20.89
C ASN A 460 -24.35 4.95 21.61
N VAL A 461 -24.28 4.97 22.94
CA VAL A 461 -25.06 4.07 23.82
C VAL A 461 -26.58 4.20 23.59
N GLU A 462 -27.08 5.40 23.30
CA GLU A 462 -28.52 5.65 23.10
C GLU A 462 -29.03 5.05 21.78
N SER A 463 -28.34 5.34 20.67
CA SER A 463 -28.67 4.74 19.37
C SER A 463 -28.46 3.22 19.40
N PHE A 464 -27.46 2.74 20.13
CA PHE A 464 -27.22 1.30 20.29
C PHE A 464 -28.37 0.64 21.07
N GLY A 465 -28.80 1.23 22.19
CA GLY A 465 -29.98 0.76 22.94
C GLY A 465 -31.26 0.73 22.07
N SER A 466 -31.47 1.76 21.25
CA SER A 466 -32.59 1.80 20.28
C SER A 466 -32.49 0.69 19.23
N THR A 467 -31.27 0.36 18.79
CA THR A 467 -31.03 -0.74 17.84
C THR A 467 -31.28 -2.11 18.47
N LEU A 468 -30.95 -2.29 19.76
CA LEU A 468 -31.30 -3.51 20.50
C LEU A 468 -32.82 -3.70 20.54
N ARG A 469 -33.58 -2.64 20.82
CA ARG A 469 -35.05 -2.67 20.75
C ARG A 469 -35.52 -3.10 19.36
N TYR A 470 -35.05 -2.41 18.33
CA TYR A 470 -35.46 -2.70 16.95
C TYR A 470 -35.16 -4.15 16.55
N ALA A 471 -33.99 -4.68 16.92
CA ALA A 471 -33.62 -6.06 16.64
C ALA A 471 -34.58 -7.08 17.26
N LEU A 472 -35.07 -6.80 18.48
CA LEU A 472 -35.99 -7.67 19.22
C LEU A 472 -37.44 -7.59 18.70
N GLU A 473 -37.83 -6.43 18.19
CA GLU A 473 -39.17 -6.16 17.62
C GLU A 473 -39.25 -6.44 16.10
N MET A 474 -38.12 -6.75 15.46
CA MET A 474 -38.02 -6.85 14.01
C MET A 474 -38.99 -7.88 13.40
N PRO A 475 -39.80 -7.49 12.40
CA PRO A 475 -40.70 -8.40 11.71
C PRO A 475 -39.98 -9.59 11.06
N ALA A 476 -40.63 -10.75 11.00
CA ALA A 476 -40.04 -11.99 10.45
C ALA A 476 -39.57 -11.83 8.99
N VAL A 477 -40.32 -11.10 8.17
CA VAL A 477 -39.99 -10.86 6.75
C VAL A 477 -38.69 -10.09 6.60
N GLU A 478 -38.47 -9.07 7.44
CA GLU A 478 -37.25 -8.29 7.41
C GLU A 478 -36.05 -9.08 7.92
N ARG A 479 -36.24 -9.86 8.99
CA ARG A 479 -35.23 -10.78 9.53
C ARG A 479 -34.75 -11.78 8.48
N GLU A 480 -35.68 -12.42 7.77
CA GLU A 480 -35.38 -13.34 6.67
C GLU A 480 -34.62 -12.63 5.54
N ARG A 481 -35.06 -11.43 5.15
CA ARG A 481 -34.40 -10.65 4.11
C ARG A 481 -32.94 -10.35 4.46
N LEU A 482 -32.68 -9.83 5.67
CA LEU A 482 -31.33 -9.51 6.14
C LEU A 482 -30.46 -10.76 6.23
N HIS A 483 -30.99 -11.84 6.82
CA HIS A 483 -30.29 -13.12 6.90
C HIS A 483 -29.91 -13.65 5.52
N LYS A 484 -30.83 -13.63 4.55
CA LYS A 484 -30.58 -14.12 3.18
C LYS A 484 -29.42 -13.39 2.50
N TYR A 485 -29.31 -12.07 2.68
CA TYR A 485 -28.18 -11.29 2.16
C TYR A 485 -26.86 -11.71 2.81
N ALA A 486 -26.80 -11.75 4.15
CA ALA A 486 -25.59 -12.13 4.87
C ALA A 486 -25.19 -13.58 4.58
N TYR A 487 -26.14 -14.50 4.56
CA TYR A 487 -25.91 -15.92 4.32
C TYR A 487 -25.34 -16.18 2.92
N ARG A 488 -25.88 -15.52 1.87
CA ARG A 488 -25.32 -15.61 0.52
C ARG A 488 -23.85 -15.17 0.46
N TYR A 489 -23.50 -14.12 1.20
CA TYR A 489 -22.11 -13.65 1.26
C TYR A 489 -21.20 -14.70 1.91
N VAL A 490 -21.58 -15.21 3.09
CA VAL A 490 -20.78 -16.19 3.85
C VAL A 490 -20.58 -17.49 3.06
N GLN A 491 -21.58 -17.93 2.29
CA GLN A 491 -21.49 -19.13 1.44
C GLN A 491 -20.50 -18.98 0.28
N THR A 492 -20.32 -17.77 -0.25
CA THR A 492 -19.47 -17.51 -1.42
C THR A 492 -18.05 -17.10 -1.04
N HIS A 493 -17.87 -16.47 0.13
CA HIS A 493 -16.61 -15.97 0.63
C HIS A 493 -16.05 -16.88 1.72
N THR A 494 -15.70 -18.11 1.36
CA THR A 494 -15.17 -19.11 2.30
C THR A 494 -13.67 -18.95 2.55
N THR A 495 -13.16 -19.59 3.61
CA THR A 495 -11.70 -19.70 3.85
C THR A 495 -10.98 -20.28 2.64
N SER A 496 -11.57 -21.30 2.02
CA SER A 496 -11.05 -21.94 0.81
C SER A 496 -10.95 -20.96 -0.37
N ASN A 497 -11.96 -20.11 -0.55
CA ASN A 497 -11.96 -19.08 -1.60
C ASN A 497 -10.93 -17.97 -1.32
N TRP A 498 -10.82 -17.52 -0.07
CA TRP A 498 -9.80 -16.56 0.38
C TRP A 498 -8.38 -17.07 0.06
N ALA A 499 -8.06 -18.30 0.46
CA ALA A 499 -6.75 -18.90 0.20
C ALA A 499 -6.48 -19.08 -1.29
N ARG A 500 -7.46 -19.55 -2.07
CA ARG A 500 -7.32 -19.70 -3.52
C ARG A 500 -7.06 -18.37 -4.20
N THR A 501 -7.79 -17.32 -3.85
CA THR A 501 -7.66 -15.98 -4.42
C THR A 501 -6.28 -15.39 -4.12
N PHE A 502 -5.84 -15.46 -2.85
CA PHE A 502 -4.54 -14.93 -2.45
C PHE A 502 -3.38 -15.69 -3.14
N LEU A 503 -3.40 -17.02 -3.09
CA LEU A 503 -2.31 -17.85 -3.64
C LEU A 503 -2.26 -17.82 -5.16
N SER A 504 -3.41 -17.78 -5.85
CA SER A 504 -3.44 -17.63 -7.31
C SER A 504 -2.89 -16.26 -7.73
N THR A 505 -3.23 -15.20 -7.00
CA THR A 505 -2.65 -13.87 -7.23
C THR A 505 -1.13 -13.92 -7.05
N LEU A 506 -0.64 -14.45 -5.91
CA LEU A 506 0.79 -14.57 -5.65
C LEU A 506 1.53 -15.41 -6.71
N ARG A 507 0.90 -16.47 -7.21
CA ARG A 507 1.49 -17.32 -8.26
C ARG A 507 1.56 -16.63 -9.61
N ASN A 508 0.53 -15.85 -9.95
CA ASN A 508 0.36 -15.17 -11.23
C ASN A 508 1.11 -13.84 -11.30
N LEU A 509 1.55 -13.29 -10.16
CA LEU A 509 2.53 -12.21 -10.17
C LEU A 509 3.74 -12.69 -10.97
N GLN A 510 3.98 -12.06 -12.13
CA GLN A 510 5.16 -12.37 -12.89
C GLN A 510 6.36 -12.11 -11.98
N PRO A 511 7.24 -13.10 -11.78
CA PRO A 511 8.48 -12.82 -11.11
C PRO A 511 9.20 -11.79 -11.97
N ASN A 512 9.32 -10.56 -11.50
CA ASN A 512 10.19 -9.55 -12.11
C ASN A 512 11.67 -9.97 -11.97
N HIS A 513 12.03 -11.26 -11.95
CA HIS A 513 13.41 -11.71 -11.83
C HIS A 513 14.29 -11.18 -12.95
N ASP A 514 13.74 -11.05 -14.15
CA ASP A 514 14.48 -10.52 -15.30
C ASP A 514 14.79 -9.01 -15.20
N GLU A 515 14.05 -8.24 -14.39
CA GLU A 515 14.36 -6.82 -14.11
C GLU A 515 15.02 -6.61 -12.74
N ARG A 516 14.69 -7.43 -11.74
CA ARG A 516 15.26 -7.42 -10.38
C ARG A 516 16.72 -7.87 -10.38
N TYR A 517 17.09 -8.77 -11.30
CA TYR A 517 18.47 -9.15 -11.60
C TYR A 517 18.90 -8.64 -12.98
N SER A 518 18.92 -7.32 -13.14
CA SER A 518 20.10 -6.74 -13.75
C SER A 518 21.04 -6.31 -12.61
N PRO A 519 21.97 -7.19 -12.16
CA PRO A 519 23.01 -6.85 -11.17
C PRO A 519 24.05 -5.89 -11.75
N ASN A 520 23.72 -5.25 -12.87
CA ASN A 520 24.49 -4.31 -13.62
C ASN A 520 23.50 -3.30 -14.19
N MET A 521 23.16 -2.27 -13.39
CA MET A 521 23.17 -0.95 -14.02
C MET A 521 24.64 -0.73 -14.35
N LYS A 522 25.11 -1.34 -15.46
CA LYS A 522 26.42 -1.05 -16.00
C LYS A 522 26.35 0.45 -16.20
N ALA A 523 27.11 1.20 -15.40
CA ALA A 523 27.59 2.48 -15.87
C ALA A 523 27.93 2.26 -17.35
N PRO A 524 27.32 3.03 -18.28
CA PRO A 524 27.52 2.79 -19.71
C PRO A 524 29.01 2.54 -19.92
N VAL A 525 29.34 1.42 -20.57
CA VAL A 525 30.73 0.99 -20.74
C VAL A 525 31.50 2.19 -21.24
N ASN A 526 32.56 2.59 -20.52
CA ASN A 526 33.39 3.71 -20.93
C ASN A 526 33.74 3.52 -22.40
N LEU A 527 33.32 4.45 -23.24
CA LEU A 527 33.58 4.38 -24.66
C LEU A 527 35.08 4.44 -24.87
N ASP A 528 35.63 3.52 -25.67
CA ASP A 528 37.03 3.62 -26.08
C ASP A 528 37.19 4.86 -26.97
N ILE A 529 37.87 5.86 -26.43
CA ILE A 529 38.08 7.17 -27.08
C ILE A 529 38.75 6.98 -28.45
N LYS A 530 39.65 6.01 -28.60
CA LYS A 530 40.33 5.76 -29.88
C LYS A 530 39.36 5.20 -30.91
N ALA A 531 38.57 4.19 -30.53
CA ALA A 531 37.55 3.60 -31.40
C ALA A 531 36.47 4.63 -31.81
N VAL A 532 36.03 5.48 -30.88
CA VAL A 532 35.07 6.57 -31.18
C VAL A 532 35.68 7.59 -32.14
N ALA A 533 36.95 7.98 -31.94
CA ALA A 533 37.64 8.91 -32.83
C ALA A 533 37.84 8.33 -34.24
N GLU A 534 38.15 7.04 -34.37
CA GLU A 534 38.25 6.34 -35.65
C GLU A 534 36.90 6.26 -36.36
N ALA A 535 35.84 5.86 -35.66
CA ALA A 535 34.48 5.84 -36.20
C ALA A 535 34.01 7.25 -36.61
N PHE A 536 34.35 8.27 -35.83
CA PHE A 536 34.05 9.67 -36.15
C PHE A 536 34.77 10.16 -37.41
N ARG A 537 36.00 9.71 -37.66
CA ARG A 537 36.75 10.05 -38.89
C ARG A 537 36.20 9.35 -40.13
N GLN A 538 35.69 8.12 -39.98
CA GLN A 538 35.14 7.33 -41.10
C GLN A 538 33.72 7.76 -41.50
N ALA A 539 32.96 8.34 -40.57
CA ALA A 539 31.58 8.73 -40.79
C ALA A 539 31.43 10.02 -41.61
N LYS A 540 30.52 10.01 -42.59
CA LYS A 540 30.23 11.17 -43.46
C LYS A 540 29.06 12.03 -42.98
N LYS A 541 28.19 11.48 -42.12
CA LYS A 541 27.03 12.17 -41.54
C LYS A 541 27.03 11.95 -40.04
N ARG A 542 27.45 12.98 -39.27
CA ARG A 542 27.71 12.86 -37.84
C ARG A 542 26.76 13.75 -37.04
N VAL A 543 26.21 13.22 -35.97
CA VAL A 543 25.40 13.98 -35.00
C VAL A 543 25.99 13.78 -33.60
N VAL A 544 26.36 14.87 -32.95
CA VAL A 544 26.86 14.89 -31.58
C VAL A 544 25.82 15.58 -30.70
N ILE A 545 25.29 14.89 -29.71
CA ILE A 545 24.28 15.40 -28.79
C ILE A 545 24.91 15.48 -27.40
N THR A 546 24.86 16.64 -26.77
CA THR A 546 25.43 16.86 -25.44
C THR A 546 24.43 17.53 -24.52
N GLY A 547 24.45 17.12 -23.25
CA GLY A 547 23.81 17.85 -22.16
C GLY A 547 24.53 19.15 -21.84
N LEU A 548 23.85 20.10 -21.19
CA LEU A 548 24.49 21.30 -20.62
C LEU A 548 24.93 21.04 -19.17
N GLY A 549 23.96 20.86 -18.27
CA GLY A 549 24.19 20.70 -16.83
C GLY A 549 24.88 19.39 -16.47
N GLY A 550 26.04 19.47 -15.82
CA GLY A 550 26.83 18.30 -15.42
C GLY A 550 27.62 17.61 -16.55
N THR A 551 27.51 18.12 -17.79
CA THR A 551 28.26 17.64 -18.94
C THR A 551 29.18 18.73 -19.49
N LEU A 552 28.65 19.90 -19.85
CA LEU A 552 29.42 21.06 -20.30
C LEU A 552 29.71 22.05 -19.17
N THR A 553 28.87 22.06 -18.14
CA THR A 553 29.09 22.79 -16.89
C THR A 553 29.34 21.81 -15.74
N PRO A 554 30.14 22.17 -14.72
CA PRO A 554 30.32 21.34 -13.54
C PRO A 554 28.98 21.00 -12.90
N SER A 555 28.79 19.73 -12.54
CA SER A 555 27.58 19.28 -11.84
C SER A 555 27.45 20.02 -10.51
N GLY A 556 26.44 20.89 -10.39
CA GLY A 556 26.03 21.47 -9.10
C GLY A 556 25.43 20.43 -8.13
N MET A 557 25.47 19.14 -8.47
CA MET A 557 24.96 18.03 -7.66
C MET A 557 26.10 17.10 -7.22
N GLY A 558 26.64 17.39 -6.04
CA GLY A 558 27.08 16.44 -5.02
C GLY A 558 28.01 15.28 -5.37
N THR A 559 29.33 15.51 -5.25
CA THR A 559 30.24 14.56 -4.58
C THR A 559 31.04 15.30 -3.51
N ASP A 560 30.54 15.26 -2.27
CA ASP A 560 31.24 15.30 -0.98
C ASP A 560 32.41 16.27 -0.71
N THR A 561 32.67 17.31 -1.52
CA THR A 561 33.92 18.09 -1.40
C THR A 561 33.80 19.61 -1.33
N LEU A 562 32.61 20.20 -1.20
CA LEU A 562 32.50 21.65 -0.96
C LEU A 562 31.69 21.97 0.30
N ARG A 563 32.32 21.68 1.44
CA ARG A 563 32.01 22.29 2.73
C ARG A 563 32.72 23.64 2.82
N MET A 564 32.12 24.68 2.25
CA MET A 564 32.55 26.06 2.56
C MET A 564 31.52 26.71 3.50
N PRO A 565 31.89 27.08 4.74
CA PRO A 565 31.00 27.76 5.65
C PRO A 565 30.89 29.23 5.23
N THR A 566 29.82 29.63 4.55
CA THR A 566 29.59 31.05 4.24
C THR A 566 28.38 31.56 5.01
N ARG A 567 28.69 32.22 6.14
CA ARG A 567 27.73 32.84 7.06
C ARG A 567 27.17 34.18 6.56
N ASN A 568 27.46 34.61 5.34
CA ASN A 568 27.11 35.95 4.84
C ASN A 568 26.64 35.97 3.36
N LEU A 569 25.52 35.32 3.02
CA LEU A 569 24.79 35.65 1.78
C LEU A 569 23.40 36.21 2.12
N ARG A 570 23.37 37.50 2.45
CA ARG A 570 22.21 38.35 2.16
C ARG A 570 22.23 38.65 0.66
N ARG A 571 21.16 38.31 -0.05
CA ARG A 571 20.74 38.87 -1.34
C ARG A 571 21.82 38.90 -2.45
N THR A 572 21.87 37.85 -3.29
CA THR A 572 22.34 38.02 -4.69
C THR A 572 21.53 37.15 -5.65
N PRO A 573 21.03 37.71 -6.76
CA PRO A 573 20.33 36.97 -7.82
C PRO A 573 21.31 36.26 -8.76
N SER A 574 22.16 35.34 -8.25
CA SER A 574 23.23 34.77 -9.11
C SER A 574 23.74 33.37 -8.76
N ILE A 575 22.90 32.49 -8.19
CA ILE A 575 23.19 31.03 -8.26
C ILE A 575 22.92 30.52 -9.69
N GLN A 576 21.85 31.01 -10.34
CA GLN A 576 21.57 30.77 -11.77
C GLN A 576 22.73 31.19 -12.68
N ALA A 577 23.34 32.36 -12.42
CA ALA A 577 24.47 32.86 -13.21
C ALA A 577 25.76 32.01 -13.05
N LYS A 578 25.91 31.25 -11.97
CA LYS A 578 27.05 30.34 -11.76
C LYS A 578 26.81 28.93 -12.28
N LEU A 579 25.55 28.48 -12.39
CA LEU A 579 25.18 27.12 -12.82
C LEU A 579 25.38 26.86 -14.34
N HIS A 580 25.40 27.94 -15.13
CA HIS A 580 25.44 27.89 -16.60
C HIS A 580 26.75 28.39 -17.23
N ASN A 581 27.79 28.61 -16.42
CA ASN A 581 29.07 29.10 -16.95
C ASN A 581 29.87 27.95 -17.61
N VAL A 582 29.83 27.89 -18.94
CA VAL A 582 30.64 26.95 -19.73
C VAL A 582 32.06 27.51 -19.85
N SER A 583 33.07 26.71 -19.49
CA SER A 583 34.46 27.12 -19.66
C SER A 583 34.74 27.52 -21.12
N ALA A 584 35.43 28.65 -21.33
CA ALA A 584 35.79 29.15 -22.66
C ALA A 584 36.49 28.08 -23.52
N LYS A 585 37.29 27.20 -22.88
CA LYS A 585 37.96 26.08 -23.54
C LYS A 585 36.95 25.04 -24.05
N VAL A 586 35.97 24.65 -23.24
CA VAL A 586 34.93 23.68 -23.62
C VAL A 586 34.03 24.26 -24.70
N LYS A 587 33.65 25.53 -24.58
CA LYS A 587 32.87 26.25 -25.61
C LYS A 587 33.58 26.23 -26.96
N SER A 588 34.89 26.53 -26.97
CA SER A 588 35.69 26.50 -28.21
C SER A 588 35.70 25.12 -28.89
N TYR A 589 35.73 24.02 -28.13
CA TYR A 589 35.69 22.67 -28.71
C TYR A 589 34.34 22.34 -29.36
N ILE A 590 33.24 22.74 -28.72
CA ILE A 590 31.89 22.57 -29.26
C ILE A 590 31.72 23.39 -30.54
N GLU A 591 32.23 24.62 -30.55
CA GLU A 591 32.19 25.49 -31.72
C GLU A 591 33.04 24.95 -32.89
N THR A 592 34.24 24.44 -32.61
CA THR A 592 35.08 23.80 -33.63
C THR A 592 34.40 22.56 -34.24
N LEU A 593 33.71 21.76 -33.43
CA LEU A 593 32.96 20.61 -33.94
C LEU A 593 31.76 21.03 -34.80
N ALA A 594 31.11 22.15 -34.44
CA ALA A 594 29.97 22.69 -35.17
C ALA A 594 30.35 23.37 -36.50
N GLN A 595 31.61 23.82 -36.66
CA GLN A 595 32.11 24.39 -37.91
C GLN A 595 32.28 23.36 -39.03
N ASP A 596 32.33 22.07 -38.71
CA ASP A 596 32.43 21.01 -39.72
C ASP A 596 31.07 20.78 -40.40
N PRO A 597 30.95 20.99 -41.73
CA PRO A 597 29.67 20.90 -42.45
C PRO A 597 29.04 19.50 -42.44
N ASN A 598 29.82 18.47 -42.09
CA ASN A 598 29.36 17.08 -41.99
C ASN A 598 29.04 16.66 -40.54
N THR A 599 29.14 17.57 -39.58
CA THR A 599 28.87 17.34 -38.16
C THR A 599 27.80 18.31 -37.67
N ILE A 600 26.76 17.80 -37.02
CA ILE A 600 25.79 18.63 -36.30
C ILE A 600 25.96 18.40 -34.82
N VAL A 601 26.16 19.50 -34.09
CA VAL A 601 26.20 19.47 -32.63
C VAL A 601 24.86 19.97 -32.10
N VAL A 602 24.24 19.19 -31.21
CA VAL A 602 22.97 19.50 -30.55
C VAL A 602 23.20 19.62 -29.05
N VAL A 603 22.87 20.77 -28.47
CA VAL A 603 22.89 20.97 -27.01
C VAL A 603 21.46 20.83 -26.49
N ILE A 604 21.19 19.75 -25.75
CA ILE A 604 19.89 19.48 -25.14
C ILE A 604 19.94 19.76 -23.64
N SER A 605 19.03 20.59 -23.13
CA SER A 605 19.07 21.04 -21.73
C SER A 605 17.68 21.30 -21.17
N ASN A 606 17.52 21.24 -19.84
CA ASN A 606 16.33 21.71 -19.14
C ASN A 606 16.29 23.25 -19.00
N ALA A 607 17.30 23.95 -19.53
CA ALA A 607 17.38 25.41 -19.56
C ALA A 607 16.30 26.03 -20.46
N THR A 608 16.00 27.32 -20.21
CA THR A 608 15.09 28.11 -21.04
C THR A 608 15.72 28.46 -22.39
N ARG A 609 14.91 28.97 -23.33
CA ARG A 609 15.42 29.46 -24.62
C ARG A 609 16.44 30.58 -24.43
N GLU A 610 16.13 31.54 -23.57
CA GLU A 610 17.01 32.69 -23.27
C GLU A 610 18.36 32.26 -22.70
N GLU A 611 18.36 31.29 -21.77
CA GLU A 611 19.58 30.76 -21.17
C GLU A 611 20.48 30.08 -22.21
N LEU A 612 19.94 29.25 -23.10
CA LEU A 612 20.74 28.63 -24.16
C LEU A 612 21.21 29.64 -25.22
N LEU A 613 20.40 30.65 -25.54
CA LEU A 613 20.77 31.71 -26.47
C LEU A 613 21.93 32.56 -25.94
N ASN A 614 21.93 32.88 -24.65
CA ASN A 614 23.03 33.64 -24.05
C ASN A 614 24.37 32.90 -24.10
N ILE A 615 24.35 31.55 -24.12
CA ILE A 615 25.58 30.74 -24.10
C ILE A 615 26.08 30.44 -25.51
N PHE A 616 25.18 29.99 -26.41
CA PHE A 616 25.53 29.44 -27.73
C PHE A 616 24.81 30.14 -28.90
N GLY A 617 24.14 31.28 -28.67
CA GLY A 617 23.34 31.97 -29.70
C GLY A 617 24.13 32.40 -30.93
N ASP A 618 25.41 32.71 -30.78
CA ASP A 618 26.32 33.12 -31.86
C ASP A 618 27.02 31.93 -32.54
N SER A 619 26.85 30.72 -32.00
CA SER A 619 27.51 29.49 -32.46
C SER A 619 26.61 28.74 -33.44
N ASP A 620 27.17 27.98 -34.38
CA ASP A 620 26.39 27.16 -35.33
C ASP A 620 25.87 25.84 -34.73
N VAL A 621 25.49 25.88 -33.45
CA VAL A 621 25.08 24.74 -32.65
C VAL A 621 23.56 24.67 -32.63
N TRP A 622 22.98 23.47 -32.74
CA TRP A 622 21.55 23.27 -32.60
C TRP A 622 21.14 23.32 -31.13
N LEU A 623 20.20 24.19 -30.80
CA LEU A 623 19.77 24.42 -29.42
C LEU A 623 18.44 23.73 -29.16
N ALA A 624 18.40 22.87 -28.15
CA ALA A 624 17.23 22.10 -27.75
C ALA A 624 16.87 22.37 -26.26
N PRO A 625 16.32 23.56 -25.93
CA PRO A 625 15.89 23.89 -24.58
C PRO A 625 14.65 23.09 -24.15
N GLU A 626 14.36 23.12 -22.85
CA GLU A 626 13.26 22.40 -22.21
C GLU A 626 13.22 20.90 -22.59
N ASN A 627 14.38 20.26 -22.48
CA ASN A 627 14.61 18.87 -22.85
C ASN A 627 14.22 18.54 -24.30
N GLY A 628 14.36 19.51 -25.21
CA GLY A 628 14.13 19.37 -26.65
C GLY A 628 12.67 19.50 -27.07
N PHE A 629 11.84 20.18 -26.26
CA PHE A 629 10.51 20.61 -26.72
C PHE A 629 10.62 21.61 -27.87
N PHE A 630 11.58 22.53 -27.78
CA PHE A 630 11.92 23.46 -28.85
C PHE A 630 13.25 23.05 -29.50
N LEU A 631 13.42 23.44 -30.77
CA LEU A 631 14.67 23.26 -31.51
C LEU A 631 14.95 24.53 -32.33
N ARG A 632 16.17 25.06 -32.26
CA ARG A 632 16.69 26.11 -33.17
C ARG A 632 17.93 25.60 -33.89
N ARG A 633 18.02 25.82 -35.20
CA ARG A 633 19.10 25.29 -36.05
C ARG A 633 20.23 26.30 -36.23
N GLY A 634 21.25 26.25 -35.37
CA GLY A 634 22.42 27.11 -35.51
C GLY A 634 22.10 28.60 -35.42
N LYS A 635 23.10 29.43 -35.69
CA LYS A 635 23.00 30.89 -35.53
C LYS A 635 22.05 31.54 -36.55
N ASP A 636 21.99 31.01 -37.78
CA ASP A 636 21.27 31.62 -38.90
C ASP A 636 19.76 31.31 -38.92
N ASP A 637 19.29 30.35 -38.12
CA ASP A 637 17.86 30.04 -38.01
C ASP A 637 17.18 30.94 -36.98
N VAL A 638 16.34 31.86 -37.44
CA VAL A 638 15.59 32.78 -36.57
C VAL A 638 14.36 32.10 -35.93
N HIS A 639 13.91 30.97 -36.47
CA HIS A 639 12.67 30.32 -36.05
C HIS A 639 12.90 29.17 -35.07
N TRP A 640 12.10 29.13 -34.01
CA TRP A 640 12.04 27.97 -33.10
C TRP A 640 11.04 26.94 -33.61
N HIS A 641 11.50 25.71 -33.82
CA HIS A 641 10.67 24.57 -34.20
C HIS A 641 10.10 23.92 -32.95
N VAL A 642 8.77 23.85 -32.85
CA VAL A 642 8.09 23.10 -31.78
C VAL A 642 8.09 21.63 -32.16
N MET A 643 8.73 20.79 -31.34
CA MET A 643 8.94 19.38 -31.66
C MET A 643 7.74 18.52 -31.28
N PHE A 644 6.82 19.01 -30.42
CA PHE A 644 5.66 18.26 -29.92
C PHE A 644 4.38 19.08 -30.10
N ASP A 645 3.47 18.57 -30.93
CA ASP A 645 2.14 19.15 -31.13
C ASP A 645 1.21 18.82 -29.96
N SER A 646 0.30 19.76 -29.63
CA SER A 646 -0.84 19.55 -28.72
C SER A 646 -0.48 19.02 -27.31
N ILE A 647 0.12 19.87 -26.47
CA ILE A 647 0.36 19.58 -25.04
C ILE A 647 -0.68 20.28 -24.18
N ASP A 648 -1.29 19.53 -23.25
CA ASP A 648 -2.11 20.11 -22.18
C ASP A 648 -1.22 20.75 -21.11
N LEU A 649 -1.36 22.06 -20.93
CA LEU A 649 -0.69 22.87 -19.90
C LEU A 649 -1.67 23.41 -18.85
N SER A 650 -2.95 23.02 -18.88
CA SER A 650 -4.00 23.51 -17.97
C SER A 650 -3.70 23.20 -16.48
N TRP A 651 -2.84 22.22 -16.22
CA TRP A 651 -2.39 21.83 -14.89
C TRP A 651 -1.40 22.81 -14.26
N LYS A 652 -0.67 23.60 -15.06
CA LYS A 652 0.50 24.37 -14.63
C LYS A 652 0.17 25.42 -13.57
N GLU A 653 -0.91 26.17 -13.79
CA GLU A 653 -1.38 27.20 -12.83
C GLU A 653 -1.79 26.60 -11.48
N ARG A 654 -2.42 25.41 -11.49
CA ARG A 654 -2.79 24.71 -10.25
C ARG A 654 -1.55 24.22 -9.50
N VAL A 655 -0.58 23.66 -10.23
CA VAL A 655 0.70 23.21 -9.66
C VAL A 655 1.50 24.36 -9.08
N LYS A 656 1.55 25.50 -9.77
CA LYS A 656 2.26 26.70 -9.31
C LYS A 656 1.77 27.18 -7.95
N LYS A 657 0.44 27.20 -7.73
CA LYS A 657 -0.13 27.54 -6.41
C LYS A 657 0.32 26.60 -5.31
N VAL A 658 0.43 25.30 -5.60
CA VAL A 658 0.93 24.32 -4.64
C VAL A 658 2.43 24.50 -4.40
N PHE A 659 3.25 24.65 -5.44
CA PHE A 659 4.67 24.91 -5.28
C PHE A 659 4.93 26.18 -4.48
N GLN A 660 4.15 27.24 -4.71
CA GLN A 660 4.22 28.46 -3.93
C GLN A 660 3.94 28.19 -2.44
N TYR A 661 2.84 27.49 -2.13
CA TYR A 661 2.50 27.12 -0.75
C TYR A 661 3.63 26.34 -0.05
N PHE A 662 4.25 25.37 -0.73
CA PHE A 662 5.36 24.60 -0.18
C PHE A 662 6.66 25.40 -0.09
N THR A 663 6.88 26.36 -0.98
CA THR A 663 8.03 27.27 -0.96
C THR A 663 7.95 28.24 0.23
N GLU A 664 6.78 28.82 0.49
CA GLU A 664 6.55 29.76 1.59
C GLU A 664 6.74 29.10 2.96
N ARG A 665 6.37 27.82 3.10
CA ARG A 665 6.47 27.08 4.37
C ARG A 665 7.78 26.29 4.55
N THR A 666 8.64 26.25 3.53
CA THR A 666 9.92 25.52 3.58
C THR A 666 11.09 26.48 3.36
N PRO A 667 11.79 26.92 4.42
CA PRO A 667 12.91 27.83 4.29
C PRO A 667 13.99 27.29 3.35
N GLN A 668 14.62 28.19 2.57
CA GLN A 668 15.68 27.86 1.61
C GLN A 668 15.25 26.92 0.47
N THR A 669 13.96 26.97 0.12
CA THR A 669 13.45 26.34 -1.12
C THR A 669 13.05 27.42 -2.12
N PHE A 670 12.98 27.04 -3.39
CA PHE A 670 12.50 27.93 -4.45
C PHE A 670 11.82 27.12 -5.56
N MET A 671 10.97 27.79 -6.33
CA MET A 671 10.36 27.21 -7.52
C MET A 671 10.97 27.79 -8.79
N SER A 672 11.11 26.98 -9.83
CA SER A 672 11.46 27.41 -11.17
C SER A 672 10.32 27.10 -12.13
N GLU A 673 10.01 28.09 -12.97
CA GLU A 673 8.97 27.99 -13.99
C GLU A 673 9.62 28.01 -15.37
N HIS A 674 9.34 26.98 -16.17
CA HIS A 674 9.69 26.89 -17.59
C HIS A 674 8.40 26.95 -18.41
N GLU A 675 8.48 27.11 -19.74
CA GLU A 675 7.28 27.19 -20.59
C GLU A 675 6.46 25.89 -20.50
N THR A 676 7.12 24.74 -20.50
CA THR A 676 6.47 23.41 -20.47
C THR A 676 6.52 22.70 -19.13
N SER A 677 7.29 23.17 -18.14
CA SER A 677 7.45 22.46 -16.87
C SER A 677 7.53 23.40 -15.66
N CYS A 678 7.26 22.86 -14.48
CA CYS A 678 7.46 23.53 -13.20
C CYS A 678 8.33 22.65 -12.32
N ALA A 679 9.30 23.21 -11.59
CA ALA A 679 10.08 22.48 -10.61
C ALA A 679 10.13 23.18 -9.26
N TRP A 680 10.17 22.39 -8.19
CA TRP A 680 10.38 22.84 -6.82
C TRP A 680 11.71 22.28 -6.32
N HIS A 681 12.62 23.18 -5.95
CA HIS A 681 13.99 22.88 -5.56
C HIS A 681 14.13 23.01 -4.04
N TYR A 682 14.65 21.97 -3.41
CA TYR A 682 14.81 21.91 -1.95
C TYR A 682 16.21 21.48 -1.51
N HIS A 683 17.21 21.54 -2.40
CA HIS A 683 18.59 21.16 -2.11
C HIS A 683 19.23 21.93 -0.96
N ASP A 684 18.89 23.22 -0.79
CA ASP A 684 19.44 24.08 0.26
C ASP A 684 18.67 23.97 1.59
N ALA A 685 17.52 23.30 1.59
CA ALA A 685 16.73 23.12 2.80
C ALA A 685 17.30 22.00 3.71
N GLN A 686 16.98 22.07 5.00
CA GLN A 686 17.41 21.07 5.98
C GLN A 686 16.87 19.69 5.61
N ARG A 687 17.75 18.74 5.19
CA ARG A 687 17.38 17.41 4.65
C ARG A 687 16.17 16.75 5.32
N GLY A 688 16.22 16.51 6.64
CA GLY A 688 15.13 15.82 7.34
C GLY A 688 13.78 16.55 7.38
N PHE A 689 13.76 17.88 7.23
CA PHE A 689 12.53 18.66 7.09
C PHE A 689 12.12 18.75 5.61
N ALA A 690 13.08 19.00 4.72
CA ALA A 690 12.88 19.10 3.29
C ALA A 690 12.32 17.81 2.68
N ASP A 691 12.82 16.63 3.09
CA ASP A 691 12.32 15.33 2.63
C ASP A 691 10.86 15.10 3.04
N LYS A 692 10.47 15.56 4.25
CA LYS A 692 9.07 15.50 4.71
C LYS A 692 8.20 16.43 3.89
N GLN A 693 8.68 17.65 3.62
CA GLN A 693 7.98 18.64 2.79
C GLN A 693 7.83 18.15 1.34
N ALA A 694 8.86 17.53 0.79
CA ALA A 694 8.85 16.89 -0.52
C ALA A 694 7.82 15.76 -0.59
N ASN A 695 7.78 14.88 0.41
CA ASN A 695 6.79 13.81 0.49
C ASN A 695 5.35 14.35 0.62
N ASP A 696 5.13 15.36 1.46
CA ASP A 696 3.83 16.01 1.59
C ASP A 696 3.40 16.68 0.27
N LEU A 697 4.33 17.32 -0.43
CA LEU A 697 4.11 17.94 -1.74
C LEU A 697 3.69 16.87 -2.75
N MET A 698 4.41 15.75 -2.79
CA MET A 698 4.10 14.63 -3.67
C MET A 698 2.70 14.05 -3.41
N ILE A 699 2.29 13.91 -2.15
CA ILE A 699 0.96 13.47 -1.78
C ILE A 699 -0.10 14.46 -2.28
N HIS A 700 0.13 15.76 -2.10
CA HIS A 700 -0.83 16.80 -2.51
C HIS A 700 -0.98 16.88 -4.04
N LEU A 701 0.13 16.73 -4.77
CA LEU A 701 0.14 16.70 -6.22
C LEU A 701 -0.61 15.48 -6.78
N ARG A 702 -0.33 14.28 -6.26
CA ARG A 702 -0.94 13.02 -6.73
C ARG A 702 -2.40 12.87 -6.31
N GLY A 703 -2.73 13.26 -5.08
CA GLY A 703 -4.07 13.09 -4.51
C GLY A 703 -5.12 14.06 -5.05
N GLY A 704 -4.70 15.19 -5.61
CA GLY A 704 -5.62 16.24 -6.06
C GLY A 704 -5.42 16.65 -7.52
N ILE A 705 -4.34 17.37 -7.80
CA ILE A 705 -4.22 18.20 -9.01
C ILE A 705 -3.87 17.40 -10.26
N LEU A 706 -3.10 16.32 -10.09
CA LEU A 706 -2.55 15.55 -11.21
C LEU A 706 -3.28 14.22 -11.47
N SER A 707 -4.32 13.90 -10.69
CA SER A 707 -5.03 12.62 -10.76
C SER A 707 -5.71 12.36 -12.11
N ASN A 708 -6.04 13.43 -12.86
CA ASN A 708 -6.74 13.36 -14.15
C ASN A 708 -5.99 14.08 -15.29
N THR A 709 -4.70 14.36 -15.14
CA THR A 709 -3.91 15.10 -16.15
C THR A 709 -2.83 14.22 -16.77
N SER A 710 -2.53 14.42 -18.06
CA SER A 710 -1.46 13.71 -18.76
C SER A 710 -0.08 14.28 -18.41
N THR A 711 0.32 14.15 -17.14
CA THR A 711 1.53 14.72 -16.56
C THR A 711 2.40 13.65 -15.92
N GLU A 712 3.70 13.85 -15.96
CA GLU A 712 4.71 13.02 -15.33
C GLU A 712 5.41 13.82 -14.23
N ILE A 713 5.57 13.21 -13.05
CA ILE A 713 6.32 13.80 -11.95
C ILE A 713 7.68 13.14 -11.91
N GLN A 714 8.72 13.96 -12.08
CA GLN A 714 10.11 13.56 -11.94
C GLN A 714 10.61 13.95 -10.56
N ASP A 715 10.85 12.92 -9.75
CA ASP A 715 11.30 13.03 -8.37
C ASP A 715 12.81 12.71 -8.29
N THR A 716 13.62 13.73 -8.01
CA THR A 716 15.05 13.60 -7.71
C THR A 716 15.30 13.94 -6.24
N SER A 717 16.46 13.55 -5.68
CA SER A 717 16.79 13.72 -4.26
C SER A 717 16.79 15.16 -3.73
N SER A 718 16.55 16.14 -4.59
CA SER A 718 16.58 17.56 -4.24
C SER A 718 15.67 18.45 -5.10
N VAL A 719 14.93 17.87 -6.05
CA VAL A 719 14.06 18.60 -6.99
C VAL A 719 12.85 17.74 -7.33
N ILE A 720 11.65 18.32 -7.23
CA ILE A 720 10.41 17.73 -7.77
C ILE A 720 10.01 18.53 -9.00
N GLN A 721 10.10 17.93 -10.18
CA GLN A 721 9.72 18.54 -11.45
C GLN A 721 8.44 17.90 -12.01
N ILE A 722 7.50 18.72 -12.47
CA ILE A 722 6.29 18.29 -13.16
C ILE A 722 6.39 18.70 -14.62
N ARG A 723 6.18 17.74 -15.52
CA ARG A 723 6.24 17.92 -16.96
C ARG A 723 5.09 17.17 -17.66
N PRO A 724 4.78 17.47 -18.93
CA PRO A 724 3.84 16.70 -19.72
C PRO A 724 4.31 15.25 -19.94
N ALA A 725 3.37 14.31 -19.92
CA ALA A 725 3.70 12.90 -20.11
C ALA A 725 4.30 12.64 -21.51
N GLY A 726 5.44 11.94 -21.55
CA GLY A 726 6.12 11.57 -22.80
C GLY A 726 7.03 12.65 -23.38
N LEU A 727 7.28 13.73 -22.64
CA LEU A 727 8.32 14.72 -22.93
C LEU A 727 9.62 14.32 -22.20
N SER A 728 10.52 13.65 -22.89
CA SER A 728 11.78 13.14 -22.33
C SER A 728 12.94 13.37 -23.30
N LYS A 729 14.20 13.41 -22.82
CA LYS A 729 15.38 13.70 -23.67
C LYS A 729 15.52 12.70 -24.81
N GLY A 730 15.34 11.41 -24.53
CA GLY A 730 15.31 10.36 -25.55
C GLY A 730 14.18 10.53 -26.56
N ALA A 731 12.96 10.86 -26.11
CA ALA A 731 11.84 11.12 -27.03
C ALA A 731 12.11 12.32 -27.95
N SER A 732 12.70 13.38 -27.42
CA SER A 732 13.09 14.58 -28.17
C SER A 732 14.19 14.26 -29.18
N ILE A 733 15.20 13.47 -28.82
CA ILE A 733 16.31 13.11 -29.73
C ILE A 733 15.81 12.31 -30.93
N LEU A 734 14.91 11.35 -30.74
CA LEU A 734 14.30 10.63 -31.86
C LEU A 734 13.61 11.59 -32.83
N LYS A 735 12.95 12.63 -32.33
CA LYS A 735 12.31 13.64 -33.16
C LYS A 735 13.32 14.57 -33.81
N ILE A 736 14.38 14.96 -33.12
CA ILE A 736 15.47 15.78 -33.67
C ILE A 736 16.18 15.04 -34.81
N LEU A 737 16.48 13.76 -34.65
CA LEU A 737 17.07 12.92 -35.70
C LEU A 737 16.13 12.76 -36.91
N HIS A 738 14.83 12.60 -36.67
CA HIS A 738 13.82 12.56 -37.74
C HIS A 738 13.67 13.91 -38.45
N HIS A 739 13.72 15.01 -37.70
CA HIS A 739 13.68 16.37 -38.24
C HIS A 739 14.92 16.65 -39.09
N TYR A 740 16.11 16.25 -38.63
CA TYR A 740 17.35 16.32 -39.39
C TYR A 740 17.24 15.57 -40.73
N HIS A 741 16.68 14.36 -40.72
CA HIS A 741 16.50 13.59 -41.95
C HIS A 741 15.64 14.35 -42.98
N LYS A 742 14.49 14.88 -42.56
CA LYS A 742 13.61 15.68 -43.43
C LYS A 742 14.31 16.92 -43.97
N TRP A 743 14.98 17.66 -43.11
CA TRP A 743 15.68 18.89 -43.47
C TRP A 743 16.79 18.64 -44.50
N ARG A 744 17.59 17.59 -44.33
CA ARG A 744 18.67 17.26 -45.25
C ARG A 744 18.17 16.77 -46.61
N SER A 745 17.04 16.07 -46.66
CA SER A 745 16.40 15.70 -47.93
C SER A 745 15.95 16.94 -48.70
N SER A 746 15.25 17.87 -48.04
CA SER A 746 14.78 19.11 -48.68
C SER A 746 15.92 20.05 -49.14
N ARG A 747 17.09 20.01 -48.48
CA ARG A 747 18.25 20.83 -48.87
C ARG A 747 18.99 20.25 -50.08
N ARG A 748 18.89 18.94 -50.33
CA ARG A 748 19.44 18.28 -51.53
C ARG A 748 18.64 18.68 -52.78
N ASP A 749 17.31 18.72 -52.66
CA ASP A 749 16.38 19.16 -53.72
C ASP A 749 16.55 20.64 -54.12
N LEU A 750 17.13 21.46 -53.24
CA LEU A 750 17.42 22.89 -53.49
C LEU A 750 18.78 23.14 -54.16
N LEU A 751 19.72 22.20 -54.07
CA LEU A 751 21.06 22.30 -54.68
C LEU A 751 21.10 21.63 -56.07
N ASP A 752 20.31 20.58 -56.27
CA ASP A 752 20.09 19.97 -57.59
C ASP A 752 18.94 20.71 -58.29
N GLY A 753 19.24 21.84 -58.95
CA GLY A 753 18.27 22.74 -59.60
C GLY A 753 17.41 22.11 -60.71
N THR A 754 16.51 21.20 -60.37
CA THR A 754 15.49 20.64 -61.27
C THR A 754 14.13 21.23 -60.94
N ARG A 755 13.76 22.28 -61.70
CA ARG A 755 12.38 22.75 -61.78
C ARG A 755 11.55 21.75 -62.60
N GLY A 756 10.40 21.37 -62.04
CA GLY A 756 9.16 21.09 -62.77
C GLY A 756 9.15 19.83 -63.64
N GLY A 757 8.53 18.77 -63.13
CA GLY A 757 8.08 17.66 -63.95
C GLY A 757 7.12 16.76 -63.18
N GLU A 758 5.81 17.00 -63.37
CA GLU A 758 4.79 16.02 -63.02
C GLU A 758 5.06 14.73 -63.81
N THR A 759 5.72 13.77 -63.18
CA THR A 759 5.72 12.39 -63.64
C THR A 759 5.05 11.54 -62.57
N SER A 760 3.77 11.29 -62.83
CA SER A 760 3.04 10.14 -62.33
C SER A 760 3.85 8.86 -62.62
N SER A 761 4.60 8.39 -61.62
CA SER A 761 5.02 7.00 -61.59
C SER A 761 5.04 6.49 -60.15
N THR A 762 4.23 5.47 -59.92
CA THR A 762 4.00 4.76 -58.67
C THR A 762 5.25 3.99 -58.18
N GLN A 763 6.40 4.20 -58.81
CA GLN A 763 7.71 3.61 -58.51
C GLN A 763 8.67 4.56 -57.75
N ALA A 764 8.29 5.82 -57.49
CA ALA A 764 9.02 6.70 -56.57
C ALA A 764 8.72 6.42 -55.07
N ARG A 765 7.85 5.45 -54.75
CA ARG A 765 7.48 5.10 -53.35
C ARG A 765 8.39 4.06 -52.68
N TYR A 766 9.33 3.44 -53.40
CA TYR A 766 10.14 2.32 -52.90
C TYR A 766 11.64 2.37 -53.26
N GLY A 767 12.19 3.56 -53.53
CA GLY A 767 13.64 3.78 -53.63
C GLY A 767 14.30 3.90 -52.25
N LEU A 768 14.86 2.79 -51.77
CA LEU A 768 15.57 2.65 -50.50
C LEU A 768 17.00 3.22 -50.57
N GLU A 769 17.25 4.41 -50.01
CA GLU A 769 18.60 4.81 -49.58
C GLU A 769 18.78 4.61 -48.06
N LYS A 770 20.00 4.16 -47.71
CA LYS A 770 20.53 3.79 -46.38
C LYS A 770 20.32 4.85 -45.28
N ASP A 771 20.39 4.40 -44.03
CA ASP A 771 20.14 5.18 -42.79
C ASP A 771 20.58 6.67 -42.84
N PRO A 772 19.80 7.57 -42.20
CA PRO A 772 19.96 9.02 -42.37
C PRO A 772 21.20 9.63 -41.70
N VAL A 773 21.85 8.89 -40.80
CA VAL A 773 23.02 9.30 -40.02
C VAL A 773 23.94 8.07 -39.88
N ASP A 774 25.23 8.25 -40.12
CA ASP A 774 26.21 7.15 -40.08
C ASP A 774 26.96 7.11 -38.73
N PHE A 775 26.80 8.15 -37.89
CA PHE A 775 27.38 8.25 -36.56
C PHE A 775 26.54 9.15 -35.63
N VAL A 776 26.18 8.63 -34.45
CA VAL A 776 25.53 9.39 -33.38
C VAL A 776 26.33 9.23 -32.09
N LEU A 777 26.75 10.34 -31.48
CA LEU A 777 27.37 10.36 -30.16
C LEU A 777 26.50 11.13 -29.18
N CYS A 778 26.11 10.49 -28.08
CA CYS A 778 25.35 11.13 -27.00
C CYS A 778 26.24 11.24 -25.75
N ILE A 779 26.36 12.44 -25.21
CA ILE A 779 27.16 12.77 -24.04
C ILE A 779 26.22 13.31 -22.96
N GLY A 780 26.19 12.65 -21.80
CA GLY A 780 25.31 13.01 -20.68
C GLY A 780 25.97 12.74 -19.35
N ASN A 781 25.33 13.20 -18.28
CA ASN A 781 25.78 13.00 -16.91
C ASN A 781 24.83 11.98 -16.28
N ILE A 782 25.32 10.77 -16.01
CA ILE A 782 24.56 9.55 -15.64
C ILE A 782 23.65 9.80 -14.41
N THR A 783 22.54 10.47 -14.65
CA THR A 783 21.54 10.90 -13.68
C THR A 783 20.20 10.31 -14.10
N LYS A 784 19.24 10.21 -13.18
CA LYS A 784 17.86 9.79 -13.50
C LYS A 784 17.20 10.65 -14.60
N LEU A 785 17.74 11.85 -14.88
CA LEU A 785 17.29 12.76 -15.94
C LEU A 785 17.77 12.35 -17.35
N ASP A 786 18.85 11.55 -17.44
CA ASP A 786 19.47 11.10 -18.69
C ASP A 786 19.27 9.59 -18.93
N GLU A 787 18.55 8.88 -18.06
CA GLU A 787 18.38 7.42 -18.15
C GLU A 787 17.72 7.00 -19.48
N ASP A 788 16.67 7.71 -19.89
CA ASP A 788 15.94 7.45 -21.13
C ASP A 788 16.77 7.68 -22.41
N LEU A 789 17.76 8.57 -22.33
CA LEU A 789 18.72 8.85 -23.39
C LEU A 789 19.63 7.65 -23.63
N PHE A 790 20.20 7.07 -22.55
CA PHE A 790 21.13 5.96 -22.67
C PHE A 790 20.43 4.66 -23.12
N ASP A 791 19.21 4.42 -22.63
CA ASP A 791 18.38 3.29 -23.09
C ASP A 791 18.09 3.38 -24.58
N LEU A 792 17.72 4.58 -25.06
CA LEU A 792 17.51 4.81 -26.49
C LEU A 792 18.78 4.54 -27.30
N CYS A 793 19.94 5.01 -26.84
CA CYS A 793 21.21 4.80 -27.56
C CYS A 793 21.57 3.31 -27.64
N ASN A 794 21.31 2.55 -26.57
CA ASN A 794 21.46 1.09 -26.58
C ASN A 794 20.48 0.41 -27.55
N GLU A 795 19.21 0.86 -27.64
CA GLU A 795 18.27 0.34 -28.64
C GLU A 795 18.72 0.62 -30.08
N LEU A 796 19.27 1.81 -30.35
CA LEU A 796 19.77 2.21 -31.67
C LEU A 796 21.03 1.44 -32.09
N LYS A 797 21.80 0.90 -31.15
CA LYS A 797 22.97 0.04 -31.45
C LYS A 797 22.58 -1.24 -32.19
N TYR A 798 21.37 -1.77 -31.94
CA TYR A 798 20.96 -3.08 -32.46
C TYR A 798 19.80 -3.01 -33.47
N LYS A 799 19.17 -1.84 -33.65
CA LYS A 799 17.99 -1.68 -34.53
C LYS A 799 18.04 -0.38 -35.33
N PRO A 800 17.65 -0.39 -36.62
CA PRO A 800 17.56 0.82 -37.43
C PRO A 800 16.61 1.87 -36.83
N LEU A 801 16.96 3.15 -36.97
CA LEU A 801 16.22 4.30 -36.41
C LEU A 801 14.71 4.27 -36.75
N ARG A 802 14.37 3.90 -37.99
CA ARG A 802 12.99 3.81 -38.48
C ARG A 802 12.16 2.75 -37.76
N GLN A 803 12.76 1.63 -37.36
CA GLN A 803 12.06 0.56 -36.63
C GLN A 803 11.77 0.99 -35.18
N VAL A 804 12.74 1.61 -34.51
CA VAL A 804 12.59 2.13 -33.15
C VAL A 804 11.52 3.24 -33.10
N TYR A 805 11.55 4.18 -34.05
CA TYR A 805 10.56 5.25 -34.16
C TYR A 805 9.14 4.72 -34.40
N ASN A 806 8.96 3.77 -35.33
CA ASN A 806 7.65 3.19 -35.64
C ASN A 806 7.08 2.35 -34.48
N LYS A 807 7.93 1.62 -33.74
CA LYS A 807 7.54 0.88 -32.53
C LYS A 807 6.99 1.82 -31.47
N ARG A 808 7.71 2.91 -31.17
CA ARG A 808 7.27 3.90 -30.15
C ARG A 808 6.03 4.68 -30.60
N LYS A 809 5.88 4.98 -31.90
CA LYS A 809 4.66 5.59 -32.46
C LYS A 809 3.42 4.68 -32.30
N LYS A 810 3.57 3.36 -32.49
CA LYS A 810 2.49 2.38 -32.20
C LYS A 810 2.15 2.29 -30.72
N GLN A 811 3.15 2.26 -29.83
CA GLN A 811 2.94 2.27 -28.37
C GLN A 811 2.23 3.54 -27.88
N LYS A 812 2.55 4.71 -28.47
CA LYS A 812 1.87 5.98 -28.14
C LYS A 812 0.40 5.98 -28.59
N LYS A 813 0.07 5.37 -29.74
CA LYS A 813 -1.33 5.17 -30.18
C LYS A 813 -2.13 4.26 -29.25
N MET A 814 -1.50 3.22 -28.67
CA MET A 814 -2.15 2.37 -27.67
C MET A 814 -2.36 3.07 -26.32
N ARG A 815 -1.43 3.94 -25.90
CA ARG A 815 -1.52 4.72 -24.65
C ARG A 815 -2.43 5.96 -24.72
N SER A 816 -2.80 6.43 -25.92
CA SER A 816 -3.68 7.59 -26.15
C SER A 816 -5.13 7.20 -26.48
N ALA A 817 -5.43 5.91 -26.56
CA ALA A 817 -6.82 5.46 -26.54
C ALA A 817 -7.38 5.70 -25.12
N PRO A 818 -8.57 6.32 -24.97
CA PRO A 818 -9.26 6.31 -23.70
C PRO A 818 -9.43 4.84 -23.30
N THR A 819 -8.95 4.48 -22.11
CA THR A 819 -9.35 3.23 -21.48
C THR A 819 -10.87 3.20 -21.44
N PRO A 820 -11.54 2.17 -21.99
CA PRO A 820 -12.97 2.03 -21.78
C PRO A 820 -13.18 1.92 -20.27
N TYR A 821 -13.92 2.87 -19.72
CA TYR A 821 -14.52 2.74 -18.42
C TYR A 821 -15.32 1.44 -18.42
N SER A 822 -14.87 0.42 -17.71
CA SER A 822 -15.76 -0.67 -17.31
C SER A 822 -16.61 -0.16 -16.15
N THR A 823 -17.56 0.73 -16.45
CA THR A 823 -18.77 0.85 -15.65
C THR A 823 -19.54 -0.45 -15.86
N THR A 824 -19.33 -1.42 -14.97
CA THR A 824 -20.31 -2.49 -14.75
C THR A 824 -21.55 -1.84 -14.12
N SER A 825 -22.39 -1.24 -14.98
CA SER A 825 -23.77 -0.94 -14.64
C SER A 825 -24.47 -2.28 -14.42
N TYR A 826 -24.87 -2.49 -13.17
CA TYR A 826 -25.87 -3.48 -12.81
C TYR A 826 -27.16 -3.20 -13.58
N ASN A 827 -27.48 -4.04 -14.57
CA ASN A 827 -28.86 -4.19 -15.04
C ASN A 827 -29.42 -5.45 -14.40
N HIS A 828 -30.37 -5.25 -13.48
CA HIS A 828 -31.24 -6.29 -12.97
C HIS A 828 -32.67 -5.97 -13.44
N ASP A 829 -33.35 -7.02 -13.90
CA ASP A 829 -34.81 -7.22 -14.02
C ASP A 829 -35.46 -6.67 -15.32
N ALA A 830 -36.36 -7.38 -16.00
CA ALA A 830 -37.03 -8.66 -15.79
C ALA A 830 -37.59 -9.21 -17.12
N SER A 831 -37.78 -10.54 -17.15
CA SER A 831 -38.93 -11.31 -17.73
C SER A 831 -39.33 -11.05 -19.20
N SER A 832 -39.68 -12.04 -20.04
CA SER A 832 -40.38 -13.30 -19.83
C SER A 832 -40.39 -14.12 -21.13
N ASN A 833 -40.51 -15.44 -20.96
CA ASN A 833 -41.28 -16.38 -21.76
C ASN A 833 -40.95 -16.68 -23.25
N ALA A 834 -40.54 -17.95 -23.40
CA ALA A 834 -41.25 -18.99 -24.16
C ALA A 834 -40.83 -19.30 -25.61
N ALA A 835 -40.42 -20.57 -25.74
CA ALA A 835 -40.88 -21.54 -26.74
C ALA A 835 -40.26 -21.55 -28.15
N THR A 836 -39.51 -22.66 -28.39
CA THR A 836 -39.57 -23.59 -29.54
C THR A 836 -39.28 -23.14 -30.98
N THR A 837 -38.64 -24.07 -31.71
CA THR A 837 -38.63 -24.32 -33.18
C THR A 837 -37.87 -23.32 -34.06
N SER A 838 -36.69 -23.68 -34.58
CA SER A 838 -36.41 -24.44 -35.83
C SER A 838 -36.41 -23.59 -37.11
N ASP A 839 -35.28 -23.69 -37.81
CA ASP A 839 -35.11 -23.67 -39.27
C ASP A 839 -35.39 -22.43 -40.15
N THR A 840 -34.35 -22.18 -40.97
CA THR A 840 -34.34 -21.77 -42.39
C THR A 840 -34.71 -20.34 -42.83
N ARG A 841 -33.69 -19.71 -43.42
CA ARG A 841 -33.64 -19.02 -44.73
C ARG A 841 -34.76 -18.04 -45.16
N SER A 842 -34.25 -16.83 -45.44
CA SER A 842 -34.42 -16.03 -46.68
C SER A 842 -35.71 -15.26 -46.95
N ASN A 843 -35.47 -13.97 -47.23
CA ASN A 843 -35.98 -13.20 -48.36
C ASN A 843 -37.36 -12.51 -48.30
N ILE A 844 -37.26 -11.18 -48.49
CA ILE A 844 -37.94 -10.36 -49.50
C ILE A 844 -39.33 -9.78 -49.16
N SER A 845 -39.38 -8.44 -49.32
CA SER A 845 -40.48 -7.51 -49.67
C SER A 845 -41.93 -7.92 -49.39
N GLY A 846 -42.76 -7.10 -48.76
CA GLY A 846 -43.17 -5.79 -49.29
C GLY A 846 -44.64 -5.87 -49.74
N ASN A 847 -45.45 -4.92 -49.25
CA ASN A 847 -46.84 -4.55 -49.56
C ASN A 847 -47.55 -4.29 -48.21
N SER A 848 -47.87 -3.08 -47.76
CA SER A 848 -48.51 -1.90 -48.39
C SER A 848 -49.81 -2.23 -49.14
N ASP A 849 -50.92 -2.17 -48.41
CA ASP A 849 -52.11 -1.39 -48.76
C ASP A 849 -53.14 -1.54 -47.64
N ASN A 850 -53.38 -0.48 -46.85
CA ASN A 850 -54.33 0.61 -47.07
C ASN A 850 -55.74 0.31 -46.52
N GLY A 851 -56.06 0.96 -45.40
CA GLY A 851 -57.06 2.02 -45.48
C GLY A 851 -58.25 1.99 -44.50
N LYS A 852 -58.46 3.19 -43.93
CA LYS A 852 -59.67 3.77 -43.28
C LYS A 852 -59.81 3.51 -41.77
N GLY A 853 -60.02 4.50 -40.90
CA GLY A 853 -60.28 5.94 -41.00
C GLY A 853 -60.07 6.55 -39.59
N ALA A 854 -59.52 7.75 -39.44
CA ALA A 854 -60.12 9.08 -39.64
C ALA A 854 -60.85 9.61 -38.38
N GLU A 855 -60.11 10.40 -37.59
CA GLU A 855 -60.48 11.56 -36.74
C GLU A 855 -59.10 12.14 -36.31
N GLY A 856 -58.72 13.42 -36.36
CA GLY A 856 -59.34 14.70 -36.68
C GLY A 856 -58.60 15.78 -35.88
N LYS A 857 -58.11 16.85 -36.55
CA LYS A 857 -57.45 18.10 -36.06
C LYS A 857 -55.94 17.98 -35.69
N VAL A 858 -54.96 18.66 -36.32
CA VAL A 858 -54.75 20.00 -36.93
C VAL A 858 -54.40 21.10 -35.91
N GLU A 859 -53.31 21.83 -36.25
CA GLU A 859 -52.65 23.02 -35.63
C GLU A 859 -51.70 22.74 -34.44
N GLY A 860 -50.41 23.08 -34.42
CA GLY A 860 -49.58 23.95 -35.25
C GLY A 860 -49.32 25.29 -34.55
N MET A 861 -48.19 25.44 -33.83
CA MET A 861 -47.38 26.68 -33.82
C MET A 861 -46.17 26.62 -32.86
N VAL A 862 -45.18 27.43 -33.23
CA VAL A 862 -43.83 27.66 -32.72
C VAL A 862 -43.84 28.84 -31.73
N GLU A 863 -43.02 28.82 -30.67
CA GLU A 863 -42.07 29.92 -30.27
C GLU A 863 -41.45 29.77 -28.84
N ILE A 864 -40.11 29.87 -28.80
CA ILE A 864 -39.24 30.78 -28.00
C ILE A 864 -39.16 30.73 -26.43
N SER A 865 -37.91 30.46 -25.99
CA SER A 865 -37.12 31.07 -24.89
C SER A 865 -36.98 30.44 -23.48
N LYS A 866 -35.68 30.24 -23.14
CA LYS A 866 -34.90 30.62 -21.93
C LYS A 866 -35.20 30.04 -20.53
N SER A 867 -34.32 29.10 -20.16
CA SER A 867 -33.32 29.12 -19.07
C SER A 867 -33.67 29.22 -17.56
N ILE A 868 -33.34 28.11 -16.85
CA ILE A 868 -32.58 27.92 -15.55
C ILE A 868 -33.30 28.46 -14.27
N PRO A 869 -33.25 27.87 -13.03
CA PRO A 869 -32.11 27.18 -12.36
C PRO A 869 -32.37 25.99 -11.41
N THR A 870 -31.29 25.25 -11.11
CA THR A 870 -31.12 24.42 -9.89
C THR A 870 -29.97 25.00 -9.02
N PRO A 871 -29.99 24.82 -7.69
CA PRO A 871 -29.44 25.80 -6.76
C PRO A 871 -28.03 25.49 -6.23
N HIS A 872 -27.25 26.57 -6.09
CA HIS A 872 -26.02 26.66 -5.28
C HIS A 872 -26.36 26.94 -3.81
N VAL A 873 -25.69 26.25 -2.88
CA VAL A 873 -25.68 26.61 -1.45
C VAL A 873 -24.55 27.63 -1.21
N ALA A 874 -24.95 28.75 -0.59
CA ALA A 874 -24.16 29.95 -0.37
C ALA A 874 -23.29 29.87 0.90
N PHE A 875 -22.09 30.44 0.83
CA PHE A 875 -21.37 31.00 1.97
C PHE A 875 -21.09 32.48 1.65
N GLU A 876 -21.21 33.31 2.68
CA GLU A 876 -20.91 34.75 2.79
C GLU A 876 -22.09 35.73 2.72
N LYS A 877 -22.45 36.26 3.91
CA LYS A 877 -22.48 37.71 4.20
C LYS A 877 -22.72 37.96 5.69
N PHE A 878 -21.71 38.50 6.36
CA PHE A 878 -21.90 39.49 7.43
C PHE A 878 -20.66 40.39 7.46
N SER A 879 -20.81 41.60 6.94
CA SER A 879 -19.98 42.75 7.26
C SER A 879 -20.80 44.02 7.11
N GLN A 880 -20.72 44.87 8.15
CA GLN A 880 -21.16 46.28 8.36
C GLN A 880 -21.80 46.36 9.76
N ILE A 881 -21.49 47.21 10.76
CA ILE A 881 -20.74 48.48 11.06
C ILE A 881 -20.83 48.62 12.65
N PRO A 882 -20.19 49.54 13.45
CA PRO A 882 -19.20 50.63 13.22
C PRO A 882 -17.93 50.60 14.11
N HIS A 883 -17.05 51.55 13.77
CA HIS A 883 -15.94 52.12 14.53
C HIS A 883 -16.30 52.64 15.94
N ASP A 884 -15.41 52.41 16.92
CA ASP A 884 -15.01 53.41 17.91
C ASP A 884 -13.60 53.10 18.46
N ILE A 885 -12.79 54.16 18.58
CA ILE A 885 -11.38 54.21 19.01
C ILE A 885 -11.37 54.71 20.48
N PRO A 886 -10.46 54.25 21.38
CA PRO A 886 -9.23 55.03 21.66
C PRO A 886 -7.97 54.19 21.95
N THR A 887 -6.85 54.62 21.36
CA THR A 887 -5.45 54.41 21.82
C THR A 887 -5.20 55.18 23.15
N PRO A 888 -4.21 54.86 24.01
CA PRO A 888 -2.78 54.97 23.67
C PRO A 888 -1.72 54.09 24.39
N SER A 889 -0.54 54.07 23.76
CA SER A 889 0.83 54.17 24.33
C SER A 889 1.48 53.02 25.12
N ALA A 890 2.65 52.59 24.61
CA ALA A 890 3.98 52.67 25.26
C ALA A 890 4.82 51.36 25.32
N LEU A 891 5.92 51.39 24.56
CA LEU A 891 7.32 51.05 24.95
C LEU A 891 7.75 49.60 25.32
N CYS A 892 8.47 48.98 24.36
CA CYS A 892 9.83 48.36 24.48
C CYS A 892 10.08 47.14 25.43
N PRO A 893 11.26 46.46 25.37
CA PRO A 893 11.73 45.54 24.32
C PRO A 893 12.28 44.20 24.88
N LEU A 894 12.75 43.31 24.00
CA LEU A 894 13.54 42.09 24.28
C LEU A 894 14.75 42.31 25.20
N PRO A 895 15.26 41.25 25.86
CA PRO A 895 16.71 41.08 25.88
C PRO A 895 17.25 39.65 25.64
N THR A 896 18.52 39.69 25.27
CA THR A 896 19.52 38.71 24.89
C THR A 896 20.10 37.87 26.06
N ARG A 897 20.60 36.67 25.72
CA ARG A 897 21.54 35.79 26.48
C ARG A 897 22.86 36.49 26.94
N PRO A 898 23.84 35.82 27.62
CA PRO A 898 23.85 34.80 28.70
C PRO A 898 24.79 35.23 29.88
N THR A 899 24.93 34.53 31.03
CA THR A 899 26.00 33.55 31.44
C THR A 899 26.04 33.46 33.01
N PRO A 900 26.90 32.64 33.68
CA PRO A 900 26.58 31.45 34.49
C PRO A 900 26.66 31.66 36.04
N LEU A 901 26.46 30.62 36.87
CA LEU A 901 27.26 30.26 38.08
C LEU A 901 26.63 29.11 38.93
N LEU A 902 27.50 28.14 39.26
CA LEU A 902 27.71 27.37 40.50
C LEU A 902 26.67 26.42 41.15
N SER A 903 27.29 25.34 41.65
CA SER A 903 26.91 24.05 42.27
C SER A 903 26.31 24.11 43.70
N PRO A 904 25.88 22.95 44.28
CA PRO A 904 24.84 22.84 45.31
C PRO A 904 25.33 22.52 46.73
N SER A 905 24.48 22.71 47.74
CA SER A 905 24.55 22.04 49.04
C SER A 905 23.26 22.17 49.85
N SER A 906 22.64 21.06 50.25
CA SER A 906 22.25 20.72 51.64
C SER A 906 21.12 19.66 51.70
N SER A 907 21.44 18.53 52.32
CA SER A 907 20.64 17.39 52.80
C SER A 907 19.64 17.75 53.93
N PRO A 908 18.92 16.82 54.64
CA PRO A 908 18.80 15.36 54.52
C PRO A 908 17.36 14.79 54.60
N SER A 909 17.22 13.50 54.23
CA SER A 909 16.01 12.66 54.43
C SER A 909 16.24 11.65 55.57
N PRO A 910 15.21 11.29 56.38
CA PRO A 910 15.30 10.20 57.34
C PRO A 910 14.81 8.84 56.78
N PRO A 911 15.08 7.71 57.47
CA PRO A 911 14.98 6.36 56.93
C PRO A 911 13.73 5.62 57.39
N ILE A 912 13.14 4.76 56.56
CA ILE A 912 12.26 3.67 57.01
C ILE A 912 12.46 2.46 56.08
N GLY A 913 12.79 1.33 56.69
CA GLY A 913 12.60 0.00 56.11
C GLY A 913 11.27 -0.60 56.53
N ALA A 914 10.68 -1.38 55.63
CA ALA A 914 9.90 -2.60 55.83
C ALA A 914 9.57 -3.17 54.44
#